data_AF-A0AA97BNH4-F1
#
_entry.id   AF-A0AA97BNH4-F1
#
_cell.length_a   1.000
_cell.length_b   1.000
_cell.length_c   1.000
_cell.angle_alpha   90.00
_cell.angle_beta   90.00
_cell.angle_gamma   90.00
#
_symmetry.space_group_name_H-M   'P 1'
#
loop_
_entity.id
_entity.type
_entity.pdbx_description
1 polymer ?
#
loop_
_entity_poly.entity_id
_entity_poly.type
_entity_poly.pdbx_seq_one_letter_code
_entity_poly.pdbx_strand_id
1 'polypeptide(L)'
;MSKSTAPSGSTTPLRPFQLRKVQPAPSVPSAPFNTASLLSNPPLDPLFSDQWHLVNTGQTGGLPGIDINIANVWEDYTGAGVNVGIIDDGVEYIHDDLFLNYNSDLELDAAENDGDPAPGSIFDSHGTSVAGLIAASANAVGGVGVAPEASISALRLDFWTLDESDFIAQATAALYRAANFDVVNNSWGYVFPFYDNFSTPAYEGFGNALQNAAENGRGGLGTVVVFAGGNGRIFGDNANYHNLENSRFTIAVGAINHFGEYTFYSSPGANLLVSAPGGEFDDGIVTTDLSGRPGDDPGDYTSNFGGTSASAPIVSGVVALMLQANSSLGYRDVQEILAYSARQTDATDLGWSFNGAKNWNGGGLHVSHDYGFGLVDAHAAVRLAETWTAQSTFDNEQVVSATSTPDLEILDLDTVSDSITITEGLKIDQIEVVLDLEHTYLGDLRIVLTSPDGTESVLVANPFSFDTEIKFTLSSTHHWGETGVGDWTLSITDEFGLDTGILNSWTLKLYGDALSEDDTYIYTNEFGKFRADASRTTLTDTAGTDTLNCAAVTSNLEIDLAPGANSLIAGTTLKIADGTLIENVFGGDGDDEIRGNLRDNELRGGRGDDSLKGQAGRDLLEGNQGDDILEGGDGADRLLGDVGSDRLIGGRGNDTLSGGEGSDRFEFRGTSPFSAATFGVDTIADFNWFEGDQIVLSKRVFTALTSSVGDGFSKANEFAVVSSDRAAGRSRAFIVYNQSTGALFYNQNGSANGLGAGGKFASLAGTPWMEGIDFAIVA
;
A
#
# COMPACT_ATOMS: atom_id res chain seq x y z
N MET A 1 15.27 28.90 4.59
CA MET A 1 14.43 27.99 3.79
C MET A 1 15.16 27.68 2.53
N SER A 2 15.13 26.42 2.12
CA SER A 2 15.78 25.97 0.91
C SER A 2 14.94 24.90 0.25
N LYS A 3 15.04 24.84 -1.07
CA LYS A 3 14.69 23.63 -1.81
C LYS A 3 15.51 22.47 -1.22
N SER A 4 14.92 21.29 -1.13
CA SER A 4 15.63 20.10 -0.65
C SER A 4 16.48 19.49 -1.77
N THR A 5 17.40 20.28 -2.34
CA THR A 5 18.37 19.85 -3.36
C THR A 5 19.67 19.35 -2.75
N ALA A 6 20.31 18.36 -3.37
CA ALA A 6 21.60 17.84 -2.90
C ALA A 6 22.68 18.95 -2.96
N PRO A 7 23.61 19.03 -1.99
CA PRO A 7 24.73 19.96 -2.07
C PRO A 7 25.56 19.71 -3.33
N SER A 8 25.76 20.72 -4.18
CA SER A 8 26.59 20.57 -5.38
C SER A 8 28.01 20.15 -5.01
N GLY A 9 28.47 19.04 -5.59
CA GLY A 9 29.77 18.42 -5.33
C GLY A 9 30.96 19.29 -5.75
N SER A 10 31.31 20.27 -4.94
CA SER A 10 32.59 20.97 -5.03
C SER A 10 33.68 20.13 -4.36
N THR A 11 34.50 19.49 -5.21
CA THR A 11 35.73 18.75 -4.87
C THR A 11 36.63 19.47 -3.85
N THR A 12 36.41 19.22 -2.56
CA THR A 12 37.42 19.45 -1.51
C THR A 12 37.30 18.34 -0.47
N PRO A 13 38.33 17.50 -0.29
CA PRO A 13 38.25 16.40 0.68
C PRO A 13 38.36 16.98 2.08
N LEU A 14 37.22 17.22 2.73
CA LEU A 14 37.18 17.28 4.18
C LEU A 14 37.38 15.86 4.70
N ARG A 15 38.32 15.73 5.63
CA ARG A 15 38.89 14.46 6.06
C ARG A 15 37.78 13.53 6.59
N PRO A 16 37.72 12.26 6.17
CA PRO A 16 36.79 11.31 6.75
C PRO A 16 37.18 11.05 8.20
N PHE A 17 36.25 11.25 9.12
CA PHE A 17 36.27 10.56 10.39
C PHE A 17 36.22 9.06 10.08
N GLN A 18 37.36 8.38 10.21
CA GLN A 18 37.44 6.95 10.01
C GLN A 18 36.75 6.22 11.15
N LEU A 19 35.48 5.86 10.97
CA LEU A 19 34.93 4.68 11.60
C LEU A 19 35.52 3.46 10.87
N ARG A 20 36.37 2.70 11.57
CA ARG A 20 36.91 1.42 11.06
C ARG A 20 35.76 0.41 10.90
N LYS A 21 35.24 0.24 9.68
CA LYS A 21 34.51 -0.99 9.31
C LYS A 21 35.52 -2.14 9.17
N VAL A 22 35.33 -3.18 9.98
CA VAL A 22 36.03 -4.46 9.90
C VAL A 22 35.67 -5.12 8.56
N GLN A 23 36.64 -5.73 7.88
CA GLN A 23 36.39 -6.46 6.63
C GLN A 23 35.31 -7.54 6.85
N PRO A 24 34.35 -7.70 5.91
CA PRO A 24 33.33 -8.73 6.01
C PRO A 24 33.94 -10.13 5.90
N ALA A 25 33.50 -11.01 6.80
CA ALA A 25 33.65 -12.46 6.64
C ALA A 25 32.78 -12.93 5.44
N PRO A 26 33.11 -14.06 4.78
CA PRO A 26 32.44 -14.46 3.55
C PRO A 26 30.95 -14.75 3.76
N SER A 27 30.17 -14.31 2.78
CA SER A 27 28.72 -14.28 2.68
C SER A 27 28.03 -15.61 2.99
N VAL A 28 26.94 -15.51 3.78
CA VAL A 28 25.81 -16.44 3.69
C VAL A 28 25.04 -16.07 2.42
N PRO A 29 24.63 -17.04 1.58
CA PRO A 29 23.90 -16.70 0.36
C PRO A 29 22.55 -16.07 0.73
N SER A 30 22.37 -14.81 0.34
CA SER A 30 21.05 -14.20 0.19
C SER A 30 20.23 -15.05 -0.78
N ALA A 31 18.96 -15.27 -0.46
CA ALA A 31 18.02 -15.79 -1.43
C ALA A 31 18.05 -14.88 -2.68
N PRO A 32 17.89 -15.42 -3.90
CA PRO A 32 17.95 -14.60 -5.11
C PRO A 32 16.85 -13.55 -5.02
N PHE A 33 17.24 -12.27 -5.04
CA PHE A 33 16.32 -11.20 -5.41
C PHE A 33 15.72 -11.58 -6.77
N ASN A 34 14.41 -11.45 -6.89
CA ASN A 34 13.68 -11.72 -8.12
C ASN A 34 14.41 -10.99 -9.26
N THR A 35 14.73 -11.72 -10.34
CA THR A 35 15.32 -11.11 -11.54
C THR A 35 14.45 -9.93 -11.95
N ALA A 36 15.02 -8.74 -12.12
CA ALA A 36 14.31 -7.50 -12.46
C ALA A 36 13.09 -7.80 -13.35
N SER A 37 11.89 -7.55 -12.82
CA SER A 37 10.66 -7.66 -13.58
C SER A 37 10.79 -6.74 -14.79
N LEU A 38 10.88 -7.33 -15.98
CA LEU A 38 10.88 -6.56 -17.22
C LEU A 38 9.43 -6.25 -17.56
N LEU A 39 9.12 -4.96 -17.73
CA LEU A 39 7.84 -4.49 -18.26
C LEU A 39 7.46 -5.29 -19.52
N SER A 40 6.23 -5.81 -19.55
CA SER A 40 5.69 -6.53 -20.71
C SER A 40 5.59 -5.59 -21.93
N ASN A 41 5.22 -4.32 -21.69
CA ASN A 41 5.14 -3.23 -22.65
C ASN A 41 5.77 -1.96 -22.04
N PRO A 42 7.08 -1.76 -22.14
CA PRO A 42 7.71 -0.55 -21.61
C PRO A 42 7.27 0.70 -22.39
N PRO A 43 7.22 1.88 -21.73
CA PRO A 43 7.03 3.16 -22.41
C PRO A 43 8.04 3.38 -23.54
N LEU A 44 7.63 4.12 -24.57
CA LEU A 44 8.46 4.38 -25.76
C LEU A 44 9.37 5.61 -25.58
N ASP A 45 9.29 6.26 -24.43
CA ASP A 45 9.99 7.47 -24.05
C ASP A 45 11.51 7.22 -24.01
N PRO A 46 12.31 8.02 -24.75
CA PRO A 46 13.71 7.71 -25.03
C PRO A 46 14.61 7.70 -23.80
N LEU A 47 14.24 8.40 -22.72
CA LEU A 47 14.98 8.46 -21.46
C LEU A 47 14.53 7.41 -20.43
N PHE A 48 13.48 6.64 -20.72
CA PHE A 48 12.97 5.63 -19.78
C PHE A 48 14.05 4.61 -19.38
N SER A 49 14.93 4.21 -20.31
CA SER A 49 16.02 3.28 -20.00
C SER A 49 17.02 3.79 -18.97
N ASP A 50 17.08 5.11 -18.79
CA ASP A 50 17.99 5.77 -17.85
C ASP A 50 17.31 6.04 -16.48
N GLN A 51 15.98 5.90 -16.39
CA GLN A 51 15.18 6.07 -15.16
C GLN A 51 15.28 4.85 -14.24
N TRP A 52 16.44 4.67 -13.62
CA TRP A 52 16.71 3.55 -12.72
C TRP A 52 15.78 3.51 -11.50
N HIS A 53 15.26 4.65 -11.06
CA HIS A 53 14.29 4.72 -9.96
C HIS A 53 12.98 3.98 -10.27
N LEU A 54 12.61 3.86 -11.54
CA LEU A 54 11.43 3.11 -12.00
C LEU A 54 11.76 1.64 -12.22
N VAL A 55 12.84 1.37 -12.96
CA VAL A 55 13.33 0.02 -13.24
C VAL A 55 14.86 0.00 -13.21
N ASN A 56 15.43 -0.56 -12.16
CA ASN A 56 16.87 -0.67 -11.98
C ASN A 56 17.36 -2.02 -12.52
N THR A 57 17.98 -1.97 -13.69
CA THR A 57 18.64 -3.10 -14.34
C THR A 57 20.15 -3.13 -14.08
N GLY A 58 20.66 -2.23 -13.24
CA GLY A 58 22.08 -1.98 -13.04
C GLY A 58 22.67 -1.00 -14.08
N GLN A 59 21.83 -0.23 -14.79
CA GLN A 59 22.25 0.65 -15.88
C GLN A 59 23.20 1.78 -15.43
N THR A 60 23.08 2.22 -14.17
CA THR A 60 23.97 3.21 -13.54
C THR A 60 25.11 2.57 -12.74
N GLY A 61 25.24 1.24 -12.74
CA GLY A 61 26.21 0.50 -11.92
C GLY A 61 25.71 0.09 -10.53
N GLY A 62 24.45 0.41 -10.20
CA GLY A 62 23.78 0.04 -8.95
C GLY A 62 23.39 -1.44 -8.85
N LEU A 63 22.70 -1.82 -7.78
CA LEU A 63 22.16 -3.17 -7.60
C LEU A 63 20.81 -3.30 -8.33
N PRO A 64 20.67 -4.25 -9.28
CA PRO A 64 19.40 -4.48 -9.95
C PRO A 64 18.27 -4.81 -8.95
N GLY A 65 17.08 -4.25 -9.19
CA GLY A 65 15.91 -4.39 -8.31
C GLY A 65 15.84 -3.41 -7.15
N ILE A 66 16.84 -2.53 -6.98
CA ILE A 66 16.72 -1.33 -6.14
C ILE A 66 16.08 -0.21 -6.97
N ASP A 67 14.76 -0.29 -7.10
CA ASP A 67 13.84 0.62 -7.78
C ASP A 67 12.50 0.59 -7.04
N ILE A 68 11.47 1.32 -7.49
CA ILE A 68 10.16 1.32 -6.82
C ILE A 68 9.24 0.15 -7.20
N ASN A 69 9.70 -0.84 -7.99
CA ASN A 69 8.91 -2.00 -8.42
C ASN A 69 7.61 -1.62 -9.17
N ILE A 70 7.70 -0.73 -10.16
CA ILE A 70 6.52 -0.19 -10.88
C ILE A 70 5.97 -1.11 -11.98
N ALA A 71 6.76 -2.07 -12.44
CA ALA A 71 6.58 -2.71 -13.74
C ALA A 71 5.18 -3.32 -13.96
N ASN A 72 4.63 -4.00 -12.95
CA ASN A 72 3.34 -4.69 -13.07
C ASN A 72 2.16 -3.84 -12.58
N VAL A 73 2.39 -2.58 -12.23
CA VAL A 73 1.34 -1.65 -11.78
C VAL A 73 0.71 -0.93 -12.97
N TRP A 74 1.51 -0.49 -13.93
CA TRP A 74 1.05 0.30 -15.08
C TRP A 74 0.13 -0.43 -16.05
N GLU A 75 0.02 -1.76 -15.95
CA GLU A 75 -0.99 -2.51 -16.70
C GLU A 75 -2.41 -2.20 -16.20
N ASP A 76 -2.54 -1.86 -14.91
CA ASP A 76 -3.82 -1.63 -14.24
C ASP A 76 -4.05 -0.14 -13.90
N TYR A 77 -3.00 0.55 -13.44
CA TYR A 77 -3.09 1.89 -12.86
C TYR A 77 -1.95 2.79 -13.32
N THR A 78 -2.29 4.00 -13.74
CA THR A 78 -1.42 5.02 -14.35
C THR A 78 -1.51 6.38 -13.62
N GLY A 79 -2.33 6.48 -12.57
CA GLY A 79 -2.66 7.69 -11.84
C GLY A 79 -3.90 8.42 -12.36
N ALA A 80 -4.56 7.88 -13.38
CA ALA A 80 -5.69 8.54 -14.03
C ALA A 80 -6.81 8.91 -13.04
N GLY A 81 -7.27 10.16 -13.12
CA GLY A 81 -8.35 10.68 -12.28
C GLY A 81 -7.92 11.20 -10.90
N VAL A 82 -6.63 11.11 -10.55
CA VAL A 82 -6.07 11.68 -9.32
C VAL A 82 -5.44 13.04 -9.60
N ASN A 83 -5.71 14.03 -8.74
CA ASN A 83 -5.16 15.39 -8.85
C ASN A 83 -4.03 15.61 -7.84
N VAL A 84 -2.84 15.91 -8.35
CA VAL A 84 -1.62 16.13 -7.56
C VAL A 84 -1.20 17.61 -7.61
N GLY A 85 -1.16 18.26 -6.44
CA GLY A 85 -0.66 19.63 -6.30
C GLY A 85 0.85 19.64 -6.03
N ILE A 86 1.57 20.56 -6.68
CA ILE A 86 3.03 20.72 -6.52
C ILE A 86 3.27 22.09 -5.88
N ILE A 87 3.65 22.10 -4.60
CA ILE A 87 4.02 23.33 -3.89
C ILE A 87 5.54 23.51 -4.03
N ASP A 88 5.96 24.40 -4.93
CA ASP A 88 7.37 24.60 -5.28
C ASP A 88 7.61 25.99 -5.93
N ASP A 89 8.71 26.17 -6.66
CA ASP A 89 9.13 27.43 -7.31
C ASP A 89 8.40 27.75 -8.64
N GLY A 90 7.49 26.87 -9.06
CA GLY A 90 6.72 26.96 -10.28
C GLY A 90 6.88 25.72 -11.16
N VAL A 91 5.98 25.54 -12.13
CA VAL A 91 6.03 24.41 -13.08
C VAL A 91 5.90 24.95 -14.49
N GLU A 92 6.82 24.59 -15.38
CA GLU A 92 6.70 24.87 -16.81
C GLU A 92 5.60 24.00 -17.42
N TYR A 93 4.34 24.39 -17.23
CA TYR A 93 3.17 23.62 -17.65
C TYR A 93 3.02 23.45 -19.16
N ILE A 94 3.81 24.18 -19.97
CA ILE A 94 3.88 24.03 -21.43
C ILE A 94 4.95 23.03 -21.89
N HIS A 95 5.71 22.43 -20.97
CA HIS A 95 6.72 21.42 -21.27
C HIS A 95 6.10 20.22 -21.99
N ASP A 96 6.80 19.66 -22.99
CA ASP A 96 6.28 18.62 -23.88
C ASP A 96 5.81 17.35 -23.12
N ASP A 97 6.46 17.01 -22.00
CA ASP A 97 6.04 15.88 -21.13
C ASP A 97 4.96 16.22 -20.10
N LEU A 98 4.66 17.50 -19.85
CA LEU A 98 3.77 17.92 -18.76
C LEU A 98 2.42 18.46 -19.26
N PHE A 99 2.38 19.06 -20.46
CA PHE A 99 1.22 19.82 -20.91
C PHE A 99 -0.08 19.00 -21.04
N LEU A 100 0.02 17.68 -21.28
CA LEU A 100 -1.15 16.80 -21.39
C LEU A 100 -1.81 16.55 -20.03
N ASN A 101 -1.02 16.57 -18.96
CA ASN A 101 -1.44 16.24 -17.61
C ASN A 101 -1.72 17.49 -16.75
N TYR A 102 -1.29 18.66 -17.21
CA TYR A 102 -1.46 19.89 -16.45
C TYR A 102 -2.92 20.35 -16.38
N ASN A 103 -3.36 20.68 -15.17
CA ASN A 103 -4.67 21.22 -14.86
C ASN A 103 -4.55 22.63 -14.26
N SER A 104 -5.02 23.62 -15.02
CA SER A 104 -4.99 25.04 -14.63
C SER A 104 -6.12 25.44 -13.67
N ASP A 105 -7.11 24.58 -13.40
CA ASP A 105 -8.29 24.97 -12.60
C ASP A 105 -7.96 25.13 -11.10
N LEU A 106 -6.87 24.52 -10.63
CA LEU A 106 -6.48 24.48 -9.21
C LEU A 106 -5.21 25.27 -8.90
N GLU A 107 -4.64 25.97 -9.88
CA GLU A 107 -3.35 26.65 -9.77
C GLU A 107 -3.38 27.90 -8.86
N LEU A 108 -2.19 28.26 -8.39
CA LEU A 108 -1.95 29.48 -7.61
C LEU A 108 -0.49 29.91 -7.80
N ASP A 109 -0.28 31.17 -8.18
CA ASP A 109 1.00 31.82 -7.91
C ASP A 109 0.88 32.59 -6.58
N ALA A 110 1.42 32.04 -5.50
CA ALA A 110 1.39 32.70 -4.20
C ALA A 110 2.47 33.80 -4.10
N ALA A 111 3.55 33.70 -4.87
CA ALA A 111 4.63 34.68 -4.94
C ALA A 111 4.15 36.02 -5.51
N GLU A 112 3.37 35.97 -6.59
CA GLU A 112 2.88 37.14 -7.31
C GLU A 112 1.39 37.41 -7.07
N ASN A 113 0.71 36.49 -6.36
CA ASN A 113 -0.70 36.51 -6.03
C ASN A 113 -1.60 36.62 -7.28
N ASP A 114 -1.30 35.76 -8.26
CA ASP A 114 -2.09 35.59 -9.48
C ASP A 114 -2.32 34.10 -9.82
N GLY A 115 -2.71 33.82 -11.07
CA GLY A 115 -3.07 32.49 -11.55
C GLY A 115 -2.12 31.96 -12.61
N ASP A 116 -0.85 32.36 -12.63
CA ASP A 116 0.15 31.84 -13.57
C ASP A 116 1.38 31.33 -12.81
N PRO A 117 1.41 30.07 -12.35
CA PRO A 117 2.50 29.53 -11.55
C PRO A 117 3.73 29.14 -12.39
N ALA A 118 3.91 29.74 -13.57
CA ALA A 118 5.05 29.48 -14.43
C ALA A 118 6.36 29.91 -13.74
N PRO A 119 7.49 29.23 -14.02
CA PRO A 119 8.81 29.62 -13.54
C PRO A 119 9.14 31.08 -13.88
N GLY A 120 9.42 31.88 -12.85
CA GLY A 120 9.75 33.31 -13.01
C GLY A 120 11.17 33.54 -13.54
N SER A 121 12.06 32.57 -13.39
CA SER A 121 13.47 32.64 -13.77
C SER A 121 14.08 31.28 -14.13
N ILE A 122 15.31 31.28 -14.64
CA ILE A 122 16.07 30.03 -14.89
C ILE A 122 16.47 29.29 -13.60
N PHE A 123 16.33 29.93 -12.43
CA PHE A 123 16.60 29.30 -11.15
C PHE A 123 15.36 28.63 -10.56
N ASP A 124 14.22 28.73 -11.26
CA ASP A 124 12.93 28.19 -10.85
C ASP A 124 12.62 26.90 -11.64
N SER A 125 13.63 26.05 -11.81
CA SER A 125 13.54 24.76 -12.53
C SER A 125 13.00 23.61 -11.67
N HIS A 126 13.06 23.75 -10.34
CA HIS A 126 12.95 22.62 -9.43
C HIS A 126 11.55 22.01 -9.44
N GLY A 127 10.49 22.82 -9.39
CA GLY A 127 9.11 22.37 -9.47
C GLY A 127 8.80 21.69 -10.81
N THR A 128 9.46 22.09 -11.90
CA THR A 128 9.33 21.41 -13.21
C THR A 128 9.92 20.00 -13.16
N SER A 129 11.09 19.81 -12.54
CA SER A 129 11.68 18.47 -12.36
C SER A 129 10.88 17.58 -11.40
N VAL A 130 10.34 18.17 -10.33
CA VAL A 130 9.40 17.51 -9.40
C VAL A 130 8.15 17.05 -10.14
N ALA A 131 7.57 17.89 -11.00
CA ALA A 131 6.40 17.56 -11.80
C ALA A 131 6.64 16.36 -12.73
N GLY A 132 7.80 16.30 -13.38
CA GLY A 132 8.16 15.21 -14.27
C GLY A 132 8.24 13.86 -13.57
N LEU A 133 8.78 13.82 -12.35
CA LEU A 133 8.85 12.59 -11.55
C LEU A 133 7.47 12.06 -11.18
N ILE A 134 6.50 12.96 -10.95
CA ILE A 134 5.13 12.57 -10.63
C ILE A 134 4.41 12.11 -11.90
N ALA A 135 4.36 12.95 -12.92
CA ALA A 135 3.41 12.79 -14.04
C ALA A 135 3.94 13.26 -15.40
N ALA A 136 5.23 13.09 -15.70
CA ALA A 136 5.67 13.14 -17.10
C ALA A 136 4.89 12.08 -17.92
N SER A 137 4.30 12.51 -19.03
CA SER A 137 3.40 11.70 -19.85
C SER A 137 4.16 10.57 -20.54
N ALA A 138 3.59 9.37 -20.62
CA ALA A 138 4.10 8.30 -21.49
C ALA A 138 3.74 8.59 -22.97
N ASN A 139 4.46 9.52 -23.61
CA ASN A 139 4.07 10.13 -24.89
C ASN A 139 5.12 9.96 -26.02
N ALA A 140 6.14 9.13 -25.78
CA ALA A 140 7.31 8.92 -26.63
C ALA A 140 8.27 10.13 -26.73
N VAL A 141 8.28 10.99 -25.73
CA VAL A 141 9.17 12.15 -25.56
C VAL A 141 9.81 12.05 -24.17
N GLY A 142 11.04 12.55 -24.02
CA GLY A 142 11.63 12.66 -22.69
C GLY A 142 11.67 11.36 -21.88
N GLY A 143 11.20 11.45 -20.64
CA GLY A 143 11.06 10.34 -19.70
C GLY A 143 9.58 10.12 -19.32
N VAL A 144 9.32 9.34 -18.28
CA VAL A 144 7.96 9.06 -17.81
C VAL A 144 7.86 9.25 -16.30
N GLY A 145 6.74 9.80 -15.82
CA GLY A 145 6.47 9.94 -14.40
C GLY A 145 6.05 8.60 -13.78
N VAL A 146 6.04 8.53 -12.45
CA VAL A 146 5.52 7.36 -11.73
C VAL A 146 4.03 7.15 -12.02
N ALA A 147 3.27 8.23 -12.13
CA ALA A 147 1.84 8.27 -12.40
C ALA A 147 1.58 9.06 -13.70
N PRO A 148 1.88 8.49 -14.88
CA PRO A 148 1.95 9.21 -16.15
C PRO A 148 0.60 9.74 -16.68
N GLU A 149 -0.53 9.42 -16.05
CA GLU A 149 -1.85 9.96 -16.38
C GLU A 149 -2.51 10.69 -15.19
N ALA A 150 -1.78 10.91 -14.09
CA ALA A 150 -2.24 11.79 -13.01
C ALA A 150 -2.29 13.24 -13.47
N SER A 151 -3.30 13.98 -13.01
CA SER A 151 -3.39 15.41 -13.29
C SER A 151 -2.51 16.18 -12.31
N ILE A 152 -1.75 17.16 -12.80
CA ILE A 152 -0.87 18.00 -11.97
C ILE A 152 -1.25 19.48 -12.03
N SER A 153 -1.13 20.19 -10.91
CA SER A 153 -1.24 21.66 -10.84
C SER A 153 -0.14 22.25 -9.97
N ALA A 154 0.26 23.48 -10.26
CA ALA A 154 1.32 24.15 -9.51
C ALA A 154 0.79 25.20 -8.53
N LEU A 155 1.44 25.24 -7.37
CA LEU A 155 1.27 26.23 -6.31
C LEU A 155 2.64 26.89 -6.08
N ARG A 156 2.90 28.01 -6.75
CA ARG A 156 4.23 28.64 -6.80
C ARG A 156 4.53 29.49 -5.56
N LEU A 157 5.74 29.36 -5.02
CA LEU A 157 6.33 30.12 -3.92
C LEU A 157 7.58 30.91 -4.37
N ASP A 158 7.87 32.04 -3.73
CA ASP A 158 9.13 32.77 -3.93
C ASP A 158 10.18 32.37 -2.88
N PHE A 159 11.04 31.40 -3.22
CA PHE A 159 12.16 31.01 -2.35
C PHE A 159 13.29 32.05 -2.24
N TRP A 160 13.22 33.15 -3.01
CA TRP A 160 14.24 34.21 -3.00
C TRP A 160 13.82 35.44 -2.19
N THR A 161 12.59 35.47 -1.68
CA THR A 161 12.14 36.55 -0.81
C THR A 161 13.03 36.65 0.43
N LEU A 162 13.44 37.88 0.76
CA LEU A 162 14.22 38.18 1.96
C LEU A 162 13.32 38.53 3.16
N ASP A 163 12.00 38.61 2.94
CA ASP A 163 11.02 38.84 3.97
C ASP A 163 10.40 37.50 4.38
N GLU A 164 10.84 36.99 5.51
CA GLU A 164 10.33 35.72 6.05
C GLU A 164 8.82 35.75 6.32
N SER A 165 8.28 36.91 6.73
CA SER A 165 6.84 37.03 6.99
C SER A 165 6.02 36.93 5.70
N ASP A 166 6.59 37.38 4.58
CA ASP A 166 6.01 37.23 3.26
C ASP A 166 6.04 35.76 2.82
N PHE A 167 7.19 35.08 2.93
CA PHE A 167 7.26 33.65 2.62
C PHE A 167 6.27 32.82 3.43
N ILE A 168 6.19 33.05 4.75
CA ILE A 168 5.25 32.34 5.62
C ILE A 168 3.82 32.54 5.15
N ALA A 169 3.45 33.76 4.72
CA ALA A 169 2.11 34.02 4.20
C ALA A 169 1.85 33.26 2.88
N GLN A 170 2.82 33.23 1.96
CA GLN A 170 2.73 32.50 0.69
C GLN A 170 2.57 30.99 0.93
N ALA A 171 3.48 30.40 1.71
CA ALA A 171 3.48 28.98 2.03
C ALA A 171 2.20 28.58 2.79
N THR A 172 1.73 29.41 3.73
CA THR A 172 0.46 29.16 4.42
C THR A 172 -0.71 29.15 3.43
N ALA A 173 -0.76 30.10 2.50
CA ALA A 173 -1.82 30.16 1.49
C ALA A 173 -1.81 28.93 0.55
N ALA A 174 -0.62 28.50 0.12
CA ALA A 174 -0.45 27.30 -0.69
C ALA A 174 -0.86 26.03 0.08
N LEU A 175 -0.42 25.88 1.33
CA LEU A 175 -0.79 24.73 2.17
C LEU A 175 -2.30 24.69 2.46
N TYR A 176 -2.96 25.83 2.67
CA TYR A 176 -4.43 25.85 2.82
C TYR A 176 -5.15 25.40 1.54
N ARG A 177 -4.53 25.59 0.36
CA ARG A 177 -5.09 25.06 -0.89
C ARG A 177 -4.89 23.56 -1.06
N ALA A 178 -4.06 22.92 -0.24
CA ALA A 178 -3.83 21.47 -0.32
C ALA A 178 -5.14 20.66 -0.23
N ALA A 179 -6.12 21.12 0.56
CA ALA A 179 -7.43 20.48 0.68
C ALA A 179 -8.22 20.35 -0.64
N ASN A 180 -7.82 21.05 -1.71
CA ASN A 180 -8.44 20.94 -3.04
C ASN A 180 -7.83 19.81 -3.90
N PHE A 181 -6.79 19.14 -3.41
CA PHE A 181 -6.06 18.10 -4.13
C PHE A 181 -6.28 16.73 -3.49
N ASP A 182 -6.03 15.68 -4.27
CA ASP A 182 -5.97 14.32 -3.74
C ASP A 182 -4.64 14.07 -3.04
N VAL A 183 -3.55 14.53 -3.66
CA VAL A 183 -2.18 14.45 -3.17
C VAL A 183 -1.52 15.82 -3.29
N VAL A 184 -0.67 16.20 -2.35
CA VAL A 184 0.24 17.34 -2.54
C VAL A 184 1.69 16.95 -2.25
N ASN A 185 2.59 17.34 -3.14
CA ASN A 185 4.02 17.17 -2.99
C ASN A 185 4.69 18.46 -2.50
N ASN A 186 5.57 18.33 -1.52
CA ASN A 186 6.36 19.42 -0.96
C ASN A 186 7.84 19.01 -0.92
N SER A 187 8.63 19.55 -1.85
CA SER A 187 10.07 19.28 -1.97
C SER A 187 10.92 20.45 -1.42
N TRP A 188 10.51 20.99 -0.29
CA TRP A 188 11.10 22.15 0.37
C TRP A 188 10.99 22.04 1.90
N GLY A 189 11.80 22.79 2.63
CA GLY A 189 11.78 22.76 4.09
C GLY A 189 12.65 23.82 4.76
N TYR A 190 12.71 23.73 6.08
CA TYR A 190 13.66 24.47 6.92
C TYR A 190 14.95 23.65 7.13
N VAL A 191 15.99 24.32 7.64
CA VAL A 191 17.34 23.72 7.80
C VAL A 191 17.94 24.00 9.18
N PHE A 192 17.25 24.78 10.00
CA PHE A 192 17.66 25.04 11.38
C PHE A 192 16.71 24.30 12.32
N PRO A 193 17.22 23.51 13.27
CA PRO A 193 16.37 22.72 14.16
C PRO A 193 15.36 23.58 14.93
N PHE A 194 14.14 23.07 15.08
CA PHE A 194 13.06 23.61 15.90
C PHE A 194 12.52 24.98 15.47
N TYR A 195 12.85 25.41 14.25
CA TYR A 195 12.61 26.78 13.83
C TYR A 195 11.17 27.01 13.36
N ASP A 196 10.58 26.10 12.58
CA ASP A 196 9.21 26.16 12.05
C ASP A 196 8.15 25.69 13.06
N ASN A 197 8.35 26.04 14.32
CA ASN A 197 7.57 25.56 15.45
C ASN A 197 6.10 26.05 15.44
N PHE A 198 5.17 25.13 15.20
CA PHE A 198 3.71 25.37 15.16
C PHE A 198 3.13 25.85 16.49
N SER A 199 3.85 25.69 17.61
CA SER A 199 3.44 26.25 18.90
C SER A 199 3.64 27.76 18.99
N THR A 200 4.27 28.37 17.98
CA THR A 200 4.52 29.81 17.92
C THR A 200 3.53 30.50 16.99
N PRO A 201 3.15 31.76 17.25
CA PRO A 201 2.24 32.51 16.37
C PRO A 201 2.75 32.72 14.95
N ALA A 202 4.05 32.56 14.70
CA ALA A 202 4.63 32.71 13.37
C ALA A 202 4.28 31.52 12.46
N TYR A 203 4.26 30.30 13.00
CA TYR A 203 4.11 29.07 12.21
C TYR A 203 2.82 28.29 12.51
N GLU A 204 1.98 28.73 13.46
CA GLU A 204 0.67 28.09 13.74
C GLU A 204 -0.20 27.95 12.48
N GLY A 205 -0.05 28.86 11.51
CA GLY A 205 -0.76 28.83 10.23
C GLY A 205 -0.47 27.59 9.40
N PHE A 206 0.76 27.07 9.42
CA PHE A 206 1.14 25.84 8.72
C PHE A 206 0.44 24.62 9.32
N GLY A 207 0.47 24.47 10.65
CA GLY A 207 -0.22 23.38 11.34
C GLY A 207 -1.73 23.39 11.09
N ASN A 208 -2.36 24.57 11.12
CA ASN A 208 -3.78 24.71 10.81
C ASN A 208 -4.11 24.33 9.35
N ALA A 209 -3.22 24.65 8.40
CA ALA A 209 -3.39 24.31 7.00
C ALA A 209 -3.25 22.79 6.75
N LEU A 210 -2.26 22.14 7.37
CA LEU A 210 -2.10 20.69 7.29
C LEU A 210 -3.28 19.94 7.91
N GLN A 211 -3.78 20.40 9.07
CA GLN A 211 -5.00 19.85 9.65
C GLN A 211 -6.21 20.06 8.72
N ASN A 212 -6.33 21.23 8.09
CA ASN A 212 -7.42 21.49 7.14
C ASN A 212 -7.40 20.51 5.96
N ALA A 213 -6.22 20.19 5.44
CA ALA A 213 -6.02 19.20 4.38
C ALA A 213 -6.45 17.79 4.83
N ALA A 214 -6.07 17.37 6.04
CA ALA A 214 -6.46 16.08 6.61
C ALA A 214 -7.97 15.96 6.91
N GLU A 215 -8.59 17.04 7.40
CA GLU A 215 -10.01 17.06 7.80
C GLU A 215 -10.95 17.25 6.60
N ASN A 216 -10.59 18.09 5.63
CA ASN A 216 -11.52 18.54 4.59
C ASN A 216 -11.14 18.08 3.18
N GLY A 217 -9.90 17.65 2.98
CA GLY A 217 -9.44 17.14 1.70
C GLY A 217 -10.27 15.95 1.23
N ARG A 218 -10.46 15.83 -0.09
CA ARG A 218 -11.12 14.67 -0.72
C ARG A 218 -12.49 14.32 -0.11
N GLY A 219 -13.25 15.33 0.30
CA GLY A 219 -14.58 15.14 0.90
C GLY A 219 -14.57 14.54 2.31
N GLY A 220 -13.48 14.71 3.06
CA GLY A 220 -13.32 14.19 4.42
C GLY A 220 -12.43 12.94 4.51
N LEU A 221 -11.98 12.39 3.38
CA LEU A 221 -10.97 11.33 3.36
C LEU A 221 -9.57 11.87 3.72
N GLY A 222 -9.36 13.17 3.54
CA GLY A 222 -8.09 13.86 3.78
C GLY A 222 -7.18 13.83 2.55
N THR A 223 -6.59 14.98 2.22
CA THR A 223 -5.54 15.07 1.21
C THR A 223 -4.29 14.38 1.73
N VAL A 224 -3.64 13.59 0.88
CA VAL A 224 -2.34 12.98 1.22
C VAL A 224 -1.23 14.01 1.02
N VAL A 225 -0.58 14.41 2.11
CA VAL A 225 0.49 15.43 2.08
C VAL A 225 1.85 14.74 2.18
N VAL A 226 2.70 14.89 1.15
CA VAL A 226 4.05 14.30 1.11
C VAL A 226 5.10 15.39 1.23
N PHE A 227 6.10 15.17 2.08
CA PHE A 227 7.24 16.06 2.31
C PHE A 227 8.58 15.34 2.12
N ALA A 228 9.52 16.04 1.50
CA ALA A 228 10.91 15.61 1.46
C ALA A 228 11.53 15.64 2.87
N GLY A 229 12.21 14.57 3.29
CA GLY A 229 12.76 14.42 4.65
C GLY A 229 13.96 15.33 4.98
N GLY A 230 14.52 16.03 3.99
CA GLY A 230 15.59 17.01 4.16
C GLY A 230 16.99 16.49 3.82
N ASN A 231 17.89 17.43 3.51
CA ASN A 231 19.25 17.17 3.04
C ASN A 231 20.35 17.66 4.00
N GLY A 232 20.00 17.86 5.26
CA GLY A 232 20.84 18.53 6.26
C GLY A 232 21.76 17.59 7.05
N ARG A 233 21.80 16.27 6.75
CA ARG A 233 22.54 15.27 7.54
C ARG A 233 23.98 15.67 7.86
N ILE A 234 24.72 16.15 6.87
CA ILE A 234 26.14 16.53 7.03
C ILE A 234 26.35 17.72 7.98
N PHE A 235 25.29 18.47 8.27
CA PHE A 235 25.27 19.60 9.20
C PHE A 235 24.69 19.22 10.56
N GLY A 236 24.35 17.94 10.79
CA GLY A 236 23.74 17.46 12.04
C GLY A 236 22.24 17.71 12.13
N ASP A 237 21.57 17.91 11.00
CA ASP A 237 20.12 18.09 10.95
C ASP A 237 19.37 16.76 11.03
N ASN A 238 18.08 16.83 11.38
CA ASN A 238 17.19 15.69 11.54
C ASN A 238 15.79 16.07 11.07
N ALA A 239 15.13 15.18 10.31
CA ALA A 239 13.79 15.40 9.79
C ALA A 239 12.74 15.63 10.90
N ASN A 240 13.01 15.16 12.12
CA ASN A 240 12.11 15.30 13.26
C ASN A 240 12.20 16.67 13.93
N TYR A 241 13.15 17.52 13.52
CA TYR A 241 13.33 18.87 14.09
C TYR A 241 12.50 19.93 13.38
N HIS A 242 11.72 19.55 12.37
CA HIS A 242 10.94 20.45 11.55
C HIS A 242 9.48 20.00 11.57
N ASN A 243 8.57 20.90 11.96
CA ASN A 243 7.17 20.57 12.18
C ASN A 243 6.38 20.36 10.88
N LEU A 244 6.84 20.90 9.76
CA LEU A 244 6.29 20.57 8.44
C LEU A 244 6.52 19.09 8.10
N GLU A 245 7.73 18.58 8.32
CA GLU A 245 8.14 17.21 8.03
C GLU A 245 7.70 16.21 9.12
N ASN A 246 7.66 16.61 10.38
CA ASN A 246 7.32 15.71 11.50
C ASN A 246 5.82 15.68 11.84
N SER A 247 5.02 16.53 11.20
CA SER A 247 3.58 16.57 11.42
C SER A 247 2.94 15.21 11.14
N ARG A 248 2.02 14.77 12.00
CA ARG A 248 1.32 13.50 11.78
C ARG A 248 0.46 13.46 10.52
N PHE A 249 0.13 14.63 9.97
CA PHE A 249 -0.61 14.76 8.72
C PHE A 249 0.26 14.58 7.47
N THR A 250 1.58 14.46 7.62
CA THR A 250 2.52 14.41 6.51
C THR A 250 3.24 13.08 6.41
N ILE A 251 3.58 12.70 5.19
CA ILE A 251 4.49 11.59 4.88
C ILE A 251 5.88 12.18 4.63
N ALA A 252 6.80 12.01 5.59
CA ALA A 252 8.20 12.39 5.40
C ALA A 252 8.98 11.28 4.70
N VAL A 253 9.70 11.65 3.63
CA VAL A 253 10.38 10.71 2.73
C VAL A 253 11.90 10.87 2.77
N GLY A 254 12.60 9.82 3.19
CA GLY A 254 14.07 9.72 3.12
C GLY A 254 14.58 9.37 1.71
N ALA A 255 15.89 9.51 1.49
CA ALA A 255 16.51 9.27 0.17
C ALA A 255 17.52 8.12 0.20
N ILE A 256 17.45 7.24 -0.79
CA ILE A 256 18.43 6.17 -1.04
C ILE A 256 19.15 6.34 -2.39
N ASN A 257 20.34 5.75 -2.48
CA ASN A 257 21.09 5.59 -3.73
C ASN A 257 20.68 4.30 -4.46
N HIS A 258 21.20 4.10 -5.67
CA HIS A 258 20.96 2.92 -6.50
C HIS A 258 21.55 1.59 -5.97
N PHE A 259 22.24 1.60 -4.83
CA PHE A 259 22.68 0.40 -4.09
C PHE A 259 21.74 0.05 -2.93
N GLY A 260 20.77 0.91 -2.61
CA GLY A 260 19.81 0.71 -1.52
C GLY A 260 20.27 1.28 -0.18
N GLU A 261 21.37 2.04 -0.18
CA GLU A 261 21.93 2.70 0.99
C GLU A 261 21.36 4.12 1.10
N TYR A 262 21.18 4.64 2.31
CA TYR A 262 20.80 6.04 2.51
C TYR A 262 21.85 6.96 1.90
N THR A 263 21.42 8.07 1.28
CA THR A 263 22.37 9.02 0.66
C THR A 263 23.07 9.87 1.71
N PHE A 264 24.27 10.38 1.40
CA PHE A 264 25.09 11.12 2.37
C PHE A 264 24.41 12.39 2.93
N TYR A 265 23.40 12.92 2.24
CA TYR A 265 22.67 14.12 2.62
C TYR A 265 21.36 13.83 3.37
N SER A 266 20.75 12.64 3.20
CA SER A 266 19.41 12.33 3.73
C SER A 266 19.39 12.49 5.24
N SER A 267 18.62 13.47 5.73
CA SER A 267 18.45 13.71 7.16
C SER A 267 17.76 12.49 7.79
N PRO A 268 18.30 11.91 8.88
CA PRO A 268 17.60 10.88 9.63
C PRO A 268 16.42 11.49 10.40
N GLY A 269 15.49 10.67 10.88
CA GLY A 269 14.43 11.11 11.77
C GLY A 269 13.50 9.98 12.18
N ALA A 270 12.98 10.06 13.41
CA ALA A 270 12.01 9.07 13.91
C ALA A 270 10.63 9.21 13.25
N ASN A 271 10.39 10.31 12.55
CA ASN A 271 9.17 10.67 11.82
C ASN A 271 9.17 10.20 10.36
N LEU A 272 10.32 9.75 9.82
CA LEU A 272 10.37 9.25 8.44
C LEU A 272 9.42 8.05 8.31
N LEU A 273 8.56 8.08 7.29
CA LEU A 273 7.64 6.97 7.04
C LEU A 273 8.28 5.95 6.11
N VAL A 274 8.80 6.40 4.98
CA VAL A 274 9.43 5.55 3.97
C VAL A 274 10.62 6.29 3.35
N SER A 275 11.42 5.57 2.57
CA SER A 275 12.41 6.16 1.68
C SER A 275 12.11 5.84 0.22
N ALA A 276 12.65 6.65 -0.68
CA ALA A 276 12.56 6.44 -2.11
C ALA A 276 13.90 6.79 -2.80
N PRO A 277 14.09 6.41 -4.08
CA PRO A 277 15.26 6.82 -4.84
C PRO A 277 15.48 8.33 -4.77
N GLY A 278 16.69 8.76 -4.43
CA GLY A 278 17.06 10.18 -4.37
C GLY A 278 18.32 10.50 -5.18
N GLY A 279 19.14 9.50 -5.49
CA GLY A 279 20.40 9.64 -6.22
C GLY A 279 21.49 10.40 -5.45
N GLU A 280 22.75 10.07 -5.69
CA GLU A 280 23.95 10.75 -5.22
C GLU A 280 25.11 10.64 -6.22
N PHE A 281 25.71 11.79 -6.58
CA PHE A 281 26.85 11.83 -7.50
C PHE A 281 26.52 11.30 -8.92
N ASP A 282 26.83 10.03 -9.21
CA ASP A 282 26.81 9.47 -10.57
C ASP A 282 25.49 8.72 -10.91
N ASP A 283 24.56 8.61 -9.97
CA ASP A 283 23.23 7.96 -10.14
C ASP A 283 22.06 8.95 -9.98
N GLY A 284 22.25 10.19 -10.47
CA GLY A 284 21.20 11.20 -10.52
C GLY A 284 19.89 10.69 -11.15
N ILE A 285 18.79 11.34 -10.77
CA ILE A 285 17.44 11.00 -11.20
C ILE A 285 17.12 11.73 -12.51
N VAL A 286 16.67 10.96 -13.50
CA VAL A 286 16.28 11.47 -14.81
C VAL A 286 14.84 11.98 -14.77
N THR A 287 14.63 13.25 -15.17
CA THR A 287 13.31 13.91 -15.22
C THR A 287 13.34 15.14 -16.14
N THR A 288 12.20 15.82 -16.25
CA THR A 288 12.03 17.09 -16.98
C THR A 288 12.88 18.22 -16.38
N ASP A 289 13.25 19.19 -17.21
CA ASP A 289 13.91 20.44 -16.84
C ASP A 289 13.29 21.58 -17.69
N LEU A 290 13.74 22.83 -17.51
CA LEU A 290 13.21 23.96 -18.26
C LEU A 290 13.50 23.85 -19.76
N SER A 291 12.47 24.04 -20.59
CA SER A 291 12.58 23.94 -22.04
C SER A 291 13.38 25.08 -22.67
N GLY A 292 14.38 24.75 -23.48
CA GLY A 292 15.13 25.70 -24.31
C GLY A 292 15.96 26.72 -23.53
N ARG A 293 16.17 26.54 -22.22
CA ARG A 293 17.02 27.36 -21.35
C ARG A 293 17.73 26.45 -20.34
N PRO A 294 18.94 26.79 -19.88
CA PRO A 294 19.60 26.00 -18.85
C PRO A 294 18.86 26.15 -17.53
N GLY A 295 18.19 25.08 -17.08
CA GLY A 295 17.74 24.90 -15.70
C GLY A 295 18.86 24.22 -14.91
N ASP A 296 18.63 22.99 -14.47
CA ASP A 296 19.67 22.14 -13.86
C ASP A 296 20.70 21.67 -14.91
N ASP A 297 20.25 21.40 -16.13
CA ASP A 297 21.07 21.00 -17.27
C ASP A 297 20.82 21.89 -18.52
N PRO A 298 21.69 21.86 -19.55
CA PRO A 298 21.55 22.70 -20.75
C PRO A 298 20.42 22.31 -21.72
N GLY A 299 19.56 21.37 -21.38
CA GLY A 299 18.47 20.86 -22.22
C GLY A 299 17.18 20.67 -21.43
N ASP A 300 16.11 20.27 -22.12
CA ASP A 300 14.74 20.17 -21.57
C ASP A 300 14.59 19.00 -20.55
N TYR A 301 15.67 18.27 -20.28
CA TYR A 301 15.71 17.15 -19.36
C TYR A 301 17.02 17.19 -18.59
N THR A 302 16.97 16.76 -17.33
CA THR A 302 18.16 16.57 -16.49
C THR A 302 18.33 15.10 -16.14
N SER A 303 19.58 14.65 -16.04
CA SER A 303 19.95 13.34 -15.48
C SER A 303 20.66 13.45 -14.14
N ASN A 304 20.60 14.63 -13.52
CA ASN A 304 21.36 14.97 -12.32
C ASN A 304 20.46 15.52 -11.20
N PHE A 305 19.13 15.43 -11.35
CA PHE A 305 18.21 15.79 -10.28
C PHE A 305 18.39 14.84 -9.09
N GLY A 306 18.18 15.32 -7.86
CA GLY A 306 18.36 14.50 -6.68
C GLY A 306 18.08 15.23 -5.38
N GLY A 307 18.47 14.63 -4.27
CA GLY A 307 18.02 15.06 -2.94
C GLY A 307 16.78 14.30 -2.49
N THR A 308 16.35 14.51 -1.25
CA THR A 308 15.00 14.08 -0.84
C THR A 308 13.90 14.76 -1.68
N SER A 309 14.22 15.86 -2.38
CA SER A 309 13.37 16.47 -3.41
C SER A 309 13.04 15.57 -4.60
N ALA A 310 13.86 14.56 -4.91
CA ALA A 310 13.51 13.55 -5.91
C ALA A 310 12.71 12.39 -5.29
N SER A 311 12.92 12.10 -4.01
CA SER A 311 12.26 11.01 -3.30
C SER A 311 10.78 11.30 -3.00
N ALA A 312 10.46 12.49 -2.52
CA ALA A 312 9.08 12.90 -2.23
C ALA A 312 8.11 12.81 -3.45
N PRO A 313 8.46 13.31 -4.65
CA PRO A 313 7.57 13.20 -5.81
C PRO A 313 7.39 11.77 -6.30
N ILE A 314 8.41 10.92 -6.15
CA ILE A 314 8.28 9.49 -6.45
C ILE A 314 7.21 8.85 -5.56
N VAL A 315 7.24 9.12 -4.25
CA VAL A 315 6.19 8.66 -3.31
C VAL A 315 4.83 9.26 -3.65
N SER A 316 4.78 10.56 -4.01
CA SER A 316 3.53 11.21 -4.43
C SER A 316 2.90 10.52 -5.65
N GLY A 317 3.71 10.10 -6.61
CA GLY A 317 3.26 9.30 -7.75
C GLY A 317 2.75 7.92 -7.35
N VAL A 318 3.45 7.21 -6.45
CA VAL A 318 2.97 5.92 -5.91
C VAL A 318 1.62 6.08 -5.22
N VAL A 319 1.44 7.13 -4.42
CA VAL A 319 0.15 7.45 -3.78
C VAL A 319 -0.94 7.71 -4.82
N ALA A 320 -0.63 8.38 -5.93
CA ALA A 320 -1.61 8.58 -6.99
C ALA A 320 -2.08 7.25 -7.61
N LEU A 321 -1.19 6.27 -7.76
CA LEU A 321 -1.55 4.93 -8.22
C LEU A 321 -2.45 4.21 -7.18
N MET A 322 -2.11 4.31 -5.90
CA MET A 322 -2.92 3.76 -4.80
C MET A 322 -4.34 4.35 -4.79
N LEU A 323 -4.46 5.66 -4.95
CA LEU A 323 -5.76 6.34 -4.93
C LEU A 323 -6.59 6.09 -6.21
N GLN A 324 -5.96 5.78 -7.33
CA GLN A 324 -6.67 5.28 -8.51
C GLN A 324 -7.21 3.87 -8.24
N ALA A 325 -6.39 2.98 -7.65
CA ALA A 325 -6.80 1.63 -7.29
C ALA A 325 -7.93 1.61 -6.27
N ASN A 326 -7.87 2.51 -5.28
CA ASN A 326 -8.90 2.66 -4.27
C ASN A 326 -9.10 4.12 -3.86
N SER A 327 -10.09 4.76 -4.49
CA SER A 327 -10.45 6.15 -4.19
C SER A 327 -11.11 6.34 -2.81
N SER A 328 -11.46 5.26 -2.10
CA SER A 328 -12.10 5.34 -0.78
C SER A 328 -11.13 5.39 0.40
N LEU A 329 -9.83 5.21 0.15
CA LEU A 329 -8.79 5.31 1.18
C LEU A 329 -8.79 6.70 1.83
N GLY A 330 -8.78 6.73 3.15
CA GLY A 330 -8.41 7.92 3.93
C GLY A 330 -6.91 8.15 3.92
N TYR A 331 -6.48 9.36 4.29
CA TYR A 331 -5.05 9.71 4.28
C TYR A 331 -4.22 8.84 5.24
N ARG A 332 -4.81 8.37 6.35
CA ARG A 332 -4.15 7.47 7.31
C ARG A 332 -4.02 6.05 6.74
N ASP A 333 -5.03 5.56 6.01
CA ASP A 333 -4.93 4.27 5.29
C ASP A 333 -3.75 4.27 4.32
N VAL A 334 -3.54 5.38 3.60
CA VAL A 334 -2.40 5.53 2.68
C VAL A 334 -1.07 5.45 3.43
N GLN A 335 -0.94 6.14 4.57
CA GLN A 335 0.27 6.06 5.39
C GLN A 335 0.51 4.62 5.91
N GLU A 336 -0.56 3.96 6.35
CA GLU A 336 -0.51 2.59 6.85
C GLU A 336 -0.06 1.62 5.74
N ILE A 337 -0.70 1.66 4.57
CA ILE A 337 -0.32 0.83 3.43
C ILE A 337 1.14 1.06 3.03
N LEU A 338 1.62 2.31 3.02
CA LEU A 338 3.04 2.60 2.72
C LEU A 338 3.97 1.96 3.77
N ALA A 339 3.62 1.98 5.06
CA ALA A 339 4.40 1.31 6.10
C ALA A 339 4.42 -0.22 5.93
N TYR A 340 3.28 -0.85 5.67
CA TYR A 340 3.17 -2.31 5.51
C TYR A 340 3.74 -2.83 4.18
N SER A 341 3.81 -2.00 3.14
CA SER A 341 4.29 -2.38 1.80
C SER A 341 5.79 -2.15 1.59
N ALA A 342 6.42 -1.29 2.40
CA ALA A 342 7.81 -0.91 2.23
C ALA A 342 8.78 -2.10 2.36
N ARG A 343 9.87 -2.06 1.57
CA ARG A 343 10.89 -3.11 1.50
C ARG A 343 12.16 -2.71 2.23
N GLN A 344 12.72 -3.66 2.96
CA GLN A 344 14.02 -3.47 3.58
C GLN A 344 15.14 -3.47 2.52
N THR A 345 15.89 -2.36 2.43
CA THR A 345 17.17 -2.25 1.71
C THR A 345 18.34 -2.14 2.70
N ASP A 346 19.57 -2.32 2.22
CA ASP A 346 20.79 -2.36 3.06
C ASP A 346 20.59 -3.09 4.39
N ALA A 347 20.18 -4.37 4.31
CA ALA A 347 19.86 -5.18 5.50
C ALA A 347 21.04 -5.42 6.46
N THR A 348 22.23 -4.90 6.14
CA THR A 348 23.43 -4.96 7.00
C THR A 348 23.62 -3.70 7.84
N ASP A 349 22.85 -2.64 7.59
CA ASP A 349 22.87 -1.45 8.41
C ASP A 349 22.41 -1.75 9.85
N LEU A 350 23.09 -1.15 10.82
CA LEU A 350 22.86 -1.41 12.25
C LEU A 350 21.70 -0.59 12.83
N GLY A 351 21.16 0.36 12.07
CA GLY A 351 19.99 1.17 12.43
C GLY A 351 18.67 0.45 12.25
N TRP A 352 18.65 -0.71 11.56
CA TRP A 352 17.45 -1.54 11.44
C TRP A 352 17.08 -2.22 12.75
N SER A 353 15.81 -2.13 13.11
CA SER A 353 15.19 -2.91 14.17
C SER A 353 13.78 -3.34 13.76
N PHE A 354 13.11 -4.14 14.59
CA PHE A 354 11.69 -4.47 14.44
C PHE A 354 10.91 -3.90 15.61
N ASN A 355 9.74 -3.34 15.31
CA ASN A 355 8.86 -2.79 16.34
C ASN A 355 8.00 -3.87 17.03
N GLY A 356 7.11 -3.44 17.92
CA GLY A 356 6.27 -4.29 18.74
C GLY A 356 5.04 -4.89 18.05
N ALA A 357 4.71 -4.49 16.82
CA ALA A 357 3.52 -4.97 16.11
C ALA A 357 3.55 -6.49 15.88
N LYS A 358 2.39 -7.04 15.48
CA LYS A 358 2.20 -8.50 15.34
C LYS A 358 1.59 -8.94 14.02
N ASN A 359 1.14 -8.00 13.20
CA ASN A 359 0.28 -8.27 12.05
C ASN A 359 0.97 -8.06 10.68
N TRP A 360 2.30 -7.90 10.63
CA TRP A 360 3.04 -7.83 9.36
C TRP A 360 4.02 -8.99 9.23
N ASN A 361 3.91 -9.80 8.18
CA ASN A 361 4.81 -10.93 7.91
C ASN A 361 5.02 -11.84 9.15
N GLY A 362 3.98 -11.99 9.98
CA GLY A 362 3.99 -12.76 11.23
C GLY A 362 4.63 -12.07 12.44
N GLY A 363 4.96 -10.78 12.40
CA GLY A 363 5.50 -10.04 13.55
C GLY A 363 5.52 -8.52 13.36
N GLY A 364 6.52 -7.86 13.94
CA GLY A 364 6.70 -6.41 13.88
C GLY A 364 7.23 -5.93 12.54
N LEU A 365 6.97 -4.66 12.21
CA LEU A 365 7.50 -3.99 11.02
C LEU A 365 8.98 -3.65 11.24
N HIS A 366 9.75 -3.60 10.15
CA HIS A 366 11.12 -3.08 10.22
C HIS A 366 11.07 -1.55 10.31
N VAL A 367 11.91 -0.98 11.16
CA VAL A 367 11.98 0.47 11.39
C VAL A 367 13.43 0.93 11.42
N SER A 368 13.68 2.13 10.89
CA SER A 368 14.99 2.79 10.89
C SER A 368 14.83 4.31 10.85
N HIS A 369 15.68 5.01 11.61
CA HIS A 369 15.78 6.47 11.52
C HIS A 369 16.34 6.97 10.19
N ASP A 370 16.97 6.10 9.37
CA ASP A 370 17.53 6.47 8.06
C ASP A 370 16.61 6.12 6.88
N TYR A 371 15.72 5.15 7.08
CA TYR A 371 14.90 4.57 6.01
C TYR A 371 13.40 4.61 6.28
N GLY A 372 12.96 5.04 7.46
CA GLY A 372 11.58 4.81 7.93
C GLY A 372 11.27 3.31 8.00
N PHE A 373 10.15 2.92 7.41
CA PHE A 373 9.79 1.52 7.13
C PHE A 373 10.48 0.94 5.90
N GLY A 374 11.39 1.67 5.23
CA GLY A 374 12.14 1.16 4.08
C GLY A 374 11.75 1.77 2.74
N LEU A 375 12.26 1.16 1.67
CA LEU A 375 12.05 1.61 0.30
C LEU A 375 10.59 1.40 -0.11
N VAL A 376 9.94 2.45 -0.61
CA VAL A 376 8.60 2.36 -1.21
C VAL A 376 8.55 1.28 -2.31
N ASP A 377 7.51 0.46 -2.28
CA ASP A 377 7.23 -0.58 -3.27
C ASP A 377 5.85 -0.31 -3.88
N ALA A 378 5.83 0.21 -5.11
CA ALA A 378 4.61 0.61 -5.80
C ALA A 378 3.67 -0.57 -6.02
N HIS A 379 4.22 -1.75 -6.36
CA HIS A 379 3.42 -2.96 -6.55
C HIS A 379 2.75 -3.37 -5.24
N ALA A 380 3.52 -3.57 -4.17
CA ALA A 380 2.95 -4.00 -2.89
C ALA A 380 1.94 -2.97 -2.35
N ALA A 381 2.23 -1.67 -2.48
CA ALA A 381 1.33 -0.62 -2.00
C ALA A 381 0.00 -0.59 -2.78
N VAL A 382 0.04 -0.72 -4.11
CA VAL A 382 -1.17 -0.72 -4.93
C VAL A 382 -2.00 -1.99 -4.72
N ARG A 383 -1.37 -3.17 -4.62
CA ARG A 383 -2.10 -4.41 -4.35
C ARG A 383 -2.77 -4.43 -2.98
N LEU A 384 -2.12 -3.87 -1.96
CA LEU A 384 -2.76 -3.68 -0.66
C LEU A 384 -3.90 -2.65 -0.72
N ALA A 385 -3.77 -1.59 -1.52
CA ALA A 385 -4.84 -0.61 -1.71
C ALA A 385 -6.11 -1.23 -2.32
N GLU A 386 -5.97 -2.12 -3.31
CA GLU A 386 -7.10 -2.84 -3.95
C GLU A 386 -7.94 -3.63 -2.94
N THR A 387 -7.29 -4.19 -1.93
CA THR A 387 -7.90 -5.09 -0.93
C THR A 387 -8.17 -4.40 0.41
N TRP A 388 -7.90 -3.09 0.50
CA TRP A 388 -8.09 -2.33 1.72
C TRP A 388 -9.55 -1.96 1.93
N THR A 389 -10.15 -2.52 2.98
CA THR A 389 -11.56 -2.31 3.32
C THR A 389 -11.76 -1.36 4.50
N ALA A 390 -10.71 -1.08 5.27
CA ALA A 390 -10.74 -0.09 6.33
C ALA A 390 -10.78 1.33 5.75
N GLN A 391 -11.27 2.27 6.54
CA GLN A 391 -11.29 3.68 6.18
C GLN A 391 -10.90 4.52 7.39
N SER A 392 -9.64 4.89 7.47
CA SER A 392 -9.03 5.67 8.56
C SER A 392 -8.80 7.11 8.10
N THR A 393 -9.52 8.04 8.72
CA THR A 393 -9.54 9.48 8.40
C THR A 393 -9.29 10.32 9.65
N PHE A 394 -9.36 11.65 9.50
CA PHE A 394 -9.29 12.56 10.65
C PHE A 394 -10.48 12.38 11.60
N ASP A 395 -11.69 12.15 11.04
CA ASP A 395 -12.93 12.10 11.81
C ASP A 395 -13.03 10.92 12.78
N ASN A 396 -12.33 9.82 12.49
CA ASN A 396 -12.35 8.61 13.32
C ASN A 396 -11.02 8.33 14.05
N GLU A 397 -10.02 9.20 13.91
CA GLU A 397 -8.75 9.13 14.64
C GLU A 397 -9.00 9.12 16.16
N GLN A 398 -8.46 8.11 16.84
CA GLN A 398 -8.43 8.06 18.30
C GLN A 398 -7.14 8.69 18.80
N VAL A 399 -7.23 9.35 19.96
CA VAL A 399 -6.06 9.90 20.65
C VAL A 399 -6.04 9.50 22.11
N VAL A 400 -4.89 8.97 22.55
CA VAL A 400 -4.60 8.72 23.96
C VAL A 400 -3.44 9.62 24.35
N SER A 401 -3.57 10.34 25.48
CA SER A 401 -2.55 11.30 25.88
C SER A 401 -2.32 11.29 27.39
N ALA A 402 -1.06 11.50 27.78
CA ALA A 402 -0.67 11.69 29.16
C ALA A 402 0.55 12.61 29.26
N THR A 403 0.66 13.30 30.39
CA THR A 403 1.68 14.31 30.65
C THR A 403 2.40 14.00 31.96
N SER A 404 3.72 14.21 31.97
CA SER A 404 4.54 14.24 33.17
C SER A 404 5.24 15.60 33.31
N THR A 405 5.41 16.05 34.55
CA THR A 405 6.07 17.31 34.92
C THR A 405 7.10 17.04 36.02
N PRO A 406 8.21 16.35 35.69
CA PRO A 406 9.07 15.78 36.73
C PRO A 406 10.02 16.80 37.38
N ASP A 407 10.24 17.96 36.75
CA ASP A 407 11.27 18.94 37.13
C ASP A 407 12.64 18.24 37.34
N LEU A 408 13.02 17.39 36.38
CA LEU A 408 14.14 16.46 36.49
C LEU A 408 15.44 17.13 36.03
N GLU A 409 16.37 17.35 36.96
CA GLU A 409 17.70 17.91 36.65
C GLU A 409 18.48 16.96 35.74
N ILE A 410 19.07 17.51 34.68
CA ILE A 410 20.02 16.83 33.78
C ILE A 410 21.41 17.35 34.16
N LEU A 411 22.17 16.52 34.87
CA LEU A 411 23.52 16.87 35.27
C LEU A 411 24.52 16.62 34.12
N ASP A 412 25.66 17.28 34.22
CA ASP A 412 26.79 17.16 33.29
C ASP A 412 27.23 15.70 33.14
N LEU A 413 27.22 15.18 31.91
CA LEU A 413 27.52 13.78 31.57
C LEU A 413 26.62 12.75 32.28
N ASP A 414 25.33 13.08 32.45
CA ASP A 414 24.35 12.21 33.11
C ASP A 414 23.34 11.59 32.13
N THR A 415 22.63 10.57 32.60
CA THR A 415 21.44 10.05 31.94
C THR A 415 20.31 9.97 32.94
N VAL A 416 19.24 10.68 32.65
CA VAL A 416 18.03 10.71 33.47
C VAL A 416 16.85 10.17 32.67
N SER A 417 15.87 9.63 33.38
CA SER A 417 14.66 9.12 32.74
C SER A 417 13.42 9.40 33.57
N ASP A 418 12.30 9.55 32.87
CA ASP A 418 10.97 9.66 33.43
C ASP A 418 10.00 8.79 32.63
N SER A 419 8.94 8.29 33.27
CA SER A 419 8.01 7.35 32.65
C SER A 419 6.55 7.79 32.78
N ILE A 420 5.79 7.52 31.72
CA ILE A 420 4.33 7.70 31.67
C ILE A 420 3.68 6.33 31.44
N THR A 421 2.71 5.97 32.28
CA THR A 421 1.93 4.73 32.09
C THR A 421 0.65 5.02 31.30
N ILE A 422 0.51 4.39 30.14
CA ILE A 422 -0.72 4.38 29.35
C ILE A 422 -1.56 3.15 29.75
N THR A 423 -2.84 3.36 30.06
CA THR A 423 -3.72 2.29 30.58
C THR A 423 -4.84 1.87 29.62
N GLU A 424 -5.15 2.71 28.64
CA GLU A 424 -6.09 2.44 27.55
C GLU A 424 -5.31 2.58 26.24
N GLY A 425 -5.34 1.55 25.41
CA GLY A 425 -4.57 1.48 24.17
C GLY A 425 -5.41 1.76 22.93
N LEU A 426 -4.71 1.91 21.82
CA LEU A 426 -5.24 2.02 20.47
C LEU A 426 -4.27 1.28 19.54
N LYS A 427 -4.67 0.93 18.31
CA LYS A 427 -3.74 0.46 17.30
C LYS A 427 -3.00 1.68 16.76
N ILE A 428 -1.74 1.88 17.18
CA ILE A 428 -0.98 3.10 16.92
C ILE A 428 -0.70 3.23 15.42
N ASP A 429 -0.91 4.42 14.89
CA ASP A 429 -0.32 4.86 13.61
C ASP A 429 0.95 5.64 13.92
N GLN A 430 0.80 6.74 14.67
CA GLN A 430 1.89 7.67 14.99
C GLN A 430 1.82 8.17 16.42
N ILE A 431 2.95 8.68 16.92
CA ILE A 431 3.03 9.33 18.23
C ILE A 431 3.58 10.75 18.12
N GLU A 432 3.18 11.61 19.05
CA GLU A 432 3.78 12.93 19.27
C GLU A 432 4.30 13.03 20.70
N VAL A 433 5.47 13.66 20.88
CA VAL A 433 6.04 14.06 22.16
C VAL A 433 6.16 15.58 22.19
N VAL A 434 5.30 16.24 22.96
CA VAL A 434 5.41 17.68 23.24
C VAL A 434 6.40 17.86 24.37
N LEU A 435 7.57 18.43 24.08
CA LEU A 435 8.69 18.54 25.01
C LEU A 435 8.84 19.97 25.52
N ASP A 436 9.04 20.13 26.83
CA ASP A 436 9.49 21.36 27.50
C ASP A 436 10.74 21.04 28.32
N LEU A 437 11.89 21.44 27.78
CA LEU A 437 13.21 21.15 28.32
C LEU A 437 14.11 22.37 28.17
N GLU A 438 14.93 22.65 29.19
CA GLU A 438 15.99 23.65 29.13
C GLU A 438 17.35 22.97 29.23
N HIS A 439 18.34 23.43 28.47
CA HIS A 439 19.74 22.98 28.57
C HIS A 439 20.68 24.12 28.14
N THR A 440 21.84 24.24 28.76
CA THR A 440 22.79 25.31 28.41
C THR A 440 23.39 25.16 27.01
N TYR A 441 23.37 23.94 26.45
CA TYR A 441 23.69 23.69 25.05
C TYR A 441 22.95 22.45 24.52
N LEU A 442 21.98 22.61 23.62
CA LEU A 442 21.15 21.50 23.14
C LEU A 442 21.93 20.47 22.32
N GLY A 443 23.05 20.87 21.71
CA GLY A 443 23.90 19.98 20.89
C GLY A 443 24.51 18.81 21.65
N ASP A 444 24.41 18.78 22.97
CA ASP A 444 24.91 17.66 23.77
C ASP A 444 23.86 16.59 24.06
N LEU A 445 22.59 16.87 23.77
CA LEU A 445 21.50 16.01 24.17
C LEU A 445 21.24 14.87 23.20
N ARG A 446 21.00 13.70 23.77
CA ARG A 446 20.35 12.57 23.12
C ARG A 446 19.08 12.19 23.89
N ILE A 447 17.93 12.23 23.22
CA ILE A 447 16.62 11.95 23.80
C ILE A 447 16.00 10.75 23.09
N VAL A 448 15.67 9.70 23.85
CA VAL A 448 15.07 8.47 23.36
C VAL A 448 13.76 8.19 24.07
N LEU A 449 12.72 7.90 23.30
CA LEU A 449 11.48 7.33 23.79
C LEU A 449 11.50 5.81 23.60
N THR A 450 11.19 5.05 24.64
CA THR A 450 11.03 3.59 24.58
C THR A 450 9.58 3.22 24.89
N SER A 451 8.96 2.45 24.00
CA SER A 451 7.59 1.94 24.19
C SER A 451 7.54 0.73 25.14
N PRO A 452 6.34 0.35 25.64
CA PRO A 452 6.17 -0.83 26.47
C PRO A 452 6.62 -2.13 25.80
N ASP A 453 6.54 -2.19 24.47
CA ASP A 453 6.99 -3.34 23.67
C ASP A 453 8.51 -3.34 23.41
N GLY A 454 9.22 -2.30 23.86
CA GLY A 454 10.67 -2.16 23.76
C GLY A 454 11.16 -1.46 22.50
N THR A 455 10.26 -0.90 21.68
CA THR A 455 10.62 -0.13 20.48
C THR A 455 11.22 1.21 20.88
N GLU A 456 12.35 1.57 20.27
CA GLU A 456 13.06 2.81 20.57
C GLU A 456 12.94 3.83 19.43
N SER A 457 12.67 5.08 19.81
CA SER A 457 12.68 6.24 18.93
C SER A 457 13.65 7.30 19.44
N VAL A 458 14.73 7.52 18.68
CA VAL A 458 15.65 8.65 18.90
C VAL A 458 14.98 9.92 18.42
N LEU A 459 14.45 10.70 19.36
CA LEU A 459 13.71 11.93 19.08
C LEU A 459 14.66 13.12 18.88
N VAL A 460 15.76 13.16 19.64
CA VAL A 460 16.82 14.17 19.54
C VAL A 460 18.17 13.48 19.61
N ALA A 461 19.09 13.88 18.75
CA ALA A 461 20.47 13.43 18.69
C ALA A 461 21.38 14.60 18.28
N ASN A 462 22.01 15.22 19.29
CA ASN A 462 23.04 16.25 19.14
C ASN A 462 22.70 17.35 18.12
N PRO A 463 21.54 18.03 18.24
CA PRO A 463 21.08 19.00 17.26
C PRO A 463 22.10 20.13 17.09
N PHE A 464 22.37 20.52 15.85
CA PHE A 464 23.14 21.73 15.58
C PHE A 464 22.28 22.98 15.84
N SER A 465 22.08 23.32 17.12
CA SER A 465 21.32 24.47 17.59
C SER A 465 22.11 25.28 18.62
N PHE A 466 21.91 26.59 18.61
CA PHE A 466 22.42 27.53 19.62
C PHE A 466 21.35 27.93 20.64
N ASP A 467 20.13 27.39 20.51
CA ASP A 467 19.07 27.60 21.48
C ASP A 467 19.39 26.87 22.79
N THR A 468 18.67 27.27 23.84
CA THR A 468 18.86 26.76 25.21
C THR A 468 17.59 26.12 25.77
N GLU A 469 16.56 25.97 24.94
CA GLU A 469 15.30 25.32 25.29
C GLU A 469 14.73 24.57 24.09
N ILE A 470 14.06 23.45 24.37
CA ILE A 470 13.18 22.77 23.43
C ILE A 470 11.76 22.93 23.96
N LYS A 471 10.96 23.70 23.23
CA LYS A 471 9.50 23.84 23.41
C LYS A 471 8.81 23.46 22.11
N PHE A 472 8.91 22.18 21.76
CA PHE A 472 8.67 21.69 20.42
C PHE A 472 7.93 20.35 20.46
N THR A 473 7.17 20.05 19.41
CA THR A 473 6.51 18.75 19.26
C THR A 473 7.37 17.89 18.35
N LEU A 474 7.86 16.78 18.87
CA LEU A 474 8.56 15.75 18.11
C LEU A 474 7.58 14.64 17.79
N SER A 475 7.85 13.82 16.78
CA SER A 475 6.99 12.68 16.45
C SER A 475 7.77 11.39 16.21
N SER A 476 7.05 10.28 16.12
CA SER A 476 7.61 9.04 15.59
C SER A 476 6.58 8.14 14.93
N THR A 477 6.99 7.50 13.84
CA THR A 477 6.26 6.45 13.12
C THR A 477 6.63 5.03 13.59
N HIS A 478 7.71 4.87 14.36
CA HIS A 478 8.30 3.55 14.64
C HIS A 478 7.38 2.60 15.42
N HIS A 479 6.37 3.14 16.11
CA HIS A 479 5.46 2.39 16.97
C HIS A 479 4.20 1.89 16.25
N TRP A 480 4.15 2.02 14.92
CA TRP A 480 2.99 1.63 14.10
C TRP A 480 2.57 0.18 14.36
N GLY A 481 1.28 -0.02 14.63
CA GLY A 481 0.66 -1.30 14.93
C GLY A 481 0.84 -1.78 16.38
N GLU A 482 1.57 -1.06 17.24
CA GLU A 482 1.60 -1.36 18.68
C GLU A 482 0.31 -0.90 19.37
N THR A 483 0.00 -1.49 20.54
CA THR A 483 -1.20 -1.09 21.32
C THR A 483 -0.96 0.14 22.21
N GLY A 484 0.31 0.40 22.54
CA GLY A 484 0.75 1.47 23.43
C GLY A 484 0.46 1.26 24.92
N VAL A 485 -0.18 0.17 25.34
CA VAL A 485 -0.51 -0.07 26.75
C VAL A 485 0.74 -0.43 27.55
N GLY A 486 1.00 0.31 28.64
CA GLY A 486 2.12 0.07 29.54
C GLY A 486 2.96 1.31 29.80
N ASP A 487 4.18 1.08 30.30
CA ASP A 487 5.11 2.14 30.67
C ASP A 487 5.93 2.61 29.46
N TRP A 488 5.73 3.87 29.08
CA TRP A 488 6.59 4.59 28.13
C TRP A 488 7.68 5.33 28.91
N THR A 489 8.92 5.21 28.45
CA THR A 489 10.06 5.82 29.14
C THR A 489 10.77 6.82 28.23
N LEU A 490 10.90 8.06 28.68
CA LEU A 490 11.72 9.08 28.04
C LEU A 490 13.08 9.11 28.74
N SER A 491 14.15 8.79 28.01
CA SER A 491 15.53 8.86 28.48
C SER A 491 16.23 10.05 27.86
N ILE A 492 16.91 10.86 28.67
CA ILE A 492 17.66 12.03 28.26
C ILE A 492 19.10 11.85 28.73
N THR A 493 20.01 11.86 27.78
CA THR A 493 21.45 11.75 28.01
C THR A 493 22.13 13.04 27.59
N ASP A 494 22.94 13.59 28.49
CA ASP A 494 23.93 14.59 28.15
C ASP A 494 25.25 13.88 27.77
N GLU A 495 25.61 13.94 26.49
CA GLU A 495 26.71 13.14 25.93
C GLU A 495 28.07 13.84 25.97
N PHE A 496 28.10 15.15 26.18
CA PHE A 496 29.32 15.94 26.26
C PHE A 496 29.37 16.76 27.55
N GLY A 497 30.54 17.32 27.84
CA GLY A 497 30.78 17.92 29.15
C GLY A 497 30.53 19.43 29.17
N LEU A 498 30.32 19.98 30.37
CA LEU A 498 30.23 21.40 30.76
C LEU A 498 28.83 22.02 30.75
N ASP A 499 27.84 21.29 30.28
CA ASP A 499 26.49 21.76 30.10
C ASP A 499 25.52 21.00 31.03
N THR A 500 24.39 21.63 31.34
CA THR A 500 23.38 21.07 32.27
C THR A 500 22.00 21.58 31.86
N GLY A 501 20.96 20.91 32.34
CA GLY A 501 19.60 21.30 32.04
C GLY A 501 18.55 20.76 33.01
N ILE A 502 17.30 20.87 32.58
CA ILE A 502 16.14 20.37 33.30
C ILE A 502 15.05 19.95 32.32
N LEU A 503 14.49 18.77 32.54
CA LEU A 503 13.23 18.36 31.92
C LEU A 503 12.08 18.93 32.75
N ASN A 504 11.41 19.96 32.24
CA ASN A 504 10.28 20.59 32.92
C ASN A 504 9.02 19.72 32.77
N SER A 505 8.69 19.36 31.53
CA SER A 505 7.55 18.51 31.23
C SER A 505 7.66 17.82 29.88
N TRP A 506 6.92 16.73 29.73
CA TRP A 506 6.68 16.13 28.43
C TRP A 506 5.28 15.54 28.37
N THR A 507 4.64 15.63 27.20
CA THR A 507 3.34 15.01 26.92
C THR A 507 3.50 14.02 25.80
N LEU A 508 3.15 12.77 26.07
CA LEU A 508 3.01 11.74 25.06
C LEU A 508 1.58 11.75 24.52
N LYS A 509 1.45 11.67 23.20
CA LYS A 509 0.19 11.43 22.51
C LYS A 509 0.36 10.27 21.55
N LEU A 510 -0.55 9.32 21.62
CA LEU A 510 -0.69 8.21 20.69
C LEU A 510 -1.89 8.50 19.80
N TYR A 511 -1.74 8.33 18.50
CA TYR A 511 -2.81 8.48 17.51
C TYR A 511 -2.97 7.18 16.73
N GLY A 512 -4.21 6.83 16.38
CA GLY A 512 -4.49 5.66 15.56
C GLY A 512 -5.93 5.18 15.68
N ASP A 513 -6.15 3.89 15.47
CA ASP A 513 -7.49 3.31 15.45
C ASP A 513 -7.88 2.65 16.77
N ALA A 514 -9.20 2.59 17.02
CA ALA A 514 -9.71 1.81 18.13
C ALA A 514 -9.29 0.33 17.97
N LEU A 515 -8.94 -0.32 19.09
CA LEU A 515 -8.67 -1.76 19.07
C LEU A 515 -9.94 -2.53 18.65
N SER A 516 -9.74 -3.55 17.83
CA SER A 516 -10.77 -4.48 17.38
C SER A 516 -10.37 -5.90 17.77
N GLU A 517 -11.36 -6.79 17.85
CA GLU A 517 -11.09 -8.24 17.82
C GLU A 517 -10.93 -8.73 16.38
N ASP A 518 -11.37 -7.96 15.38
CA ASP A 518 -11.20 -8.29 13.96
C ASP A 518 -9.82 -7.80 13.49
N ASP A 519 -8.93 -8.73 13.18
CA ASP A 519 -7.53 -8.46 12.82
C ASP A 519 -7.26 -8.69 11.32
N THR A 520 -6.38 -7.87 10.75
CA THR A 520 -5.83 -8.05 9.39
C THR A 520 -4.34 -8.36 9.48
N TYR A 521 -3.97 -9.55 9.04
CA TYR A 521 -2.60 -10.04 8.96
C TYR A 521 -2.07 -9.87 7.53
N ILE A 522 -1.09 -8.98 7.36
CA ILE A 522 -0.55 -8.60 6.06
C ILE A 522 0.72 -9.39 5.77
N TYR A 523 0.78 -10.05 4.62
CA TYR A 523 1.96 -10.74 4.12
C TYR A 523 2.43 -10.15 2.80
N THR A 524 3.74 -9.98 2.67
CA THR A 524 4.40 -9.48 1.46
C THR A 524 5.42 -10.49 0.96
N ASN A 525 6.02 -10.24 -0.21
CA ASN A 525 7.13 -11.04 -0.72
C ASN A 525 8.31 -11.16 0.26
N GLU A 526 8.45 -10.24 1.23
CA GLU A 526 9.51 -10.31 2.25
C GLU A 526 9.30 -11.44 3.26
N PHE A 527 8.10 -12.02 3.39
CA PHE A 527 7.87 -13.15 4.29
C PHE A 527 8.85 -14.31 4.03
N GLY A 528 9.25 -14.50 2.76
CA GLY A 528 10.29 -15.44 2.30
C GLY A 528 11.63 -15.36 3.06
N LYS A 529 11.95 -14.18 3.62
CA LYS A 529 13.19 -13.95 4.39
C LYS A 529 13.12 -14.56 5.79
N PHE A 530 11.92 -14.81 6.33
CA PHE A 530 11.71 -15.18 7.74
C PHE A 530 11.50 -16.68 8.00
N ARG A 531 11.73 -17.53 6.98
CA ARG A 531 11.62 -19.01 7.11
C ARG A 531 12.36 -19.65 8.30
N ALA A 532 13.40 -19.00 8.82
CA ALA A 532 14.19 -19.49 9.94
C ALA A 532 13.74 -18.92 11.30
N ASP A 533 12.82 -17.96 11.30
CA ASP A 533 12.27 -17.33 12.50
C ASP A 533 10.96 -17.99 12.91
N ALA A 534 11.04 -18.89 13.89
CA ALA A 534 9.88 -19.60 14.41
C ALA A 534 8.85 -18.68 15.07
N SER A 535 9.25 -17.47 15.50
CA SER A 535 8.32 -16.51 16.11
C SER A 535 7.37 -15.86 15.10
N ARG A 536 7.75 -15.87 13.80
CA ARG A 536 6.97 -15.26 12.71
C ARG A 536 6.23 -16.25 11.83
N THR A 537 6.48 -17.55 12.01
CA THR A 537 5.93 -18.61 11.15
C THR A 537 4.78 -19.37 11.82
N THR A 538 4.18 -18.80 12.86
CA THR A 538 2.98 -19.34 13.52
C THR A 538 1.98 -18.24 13.78
N LEU A 539 0.77 -18.38 13.24
CA LEU A 539 -0.35 -17.46 13.42
C LEU A 539 -1.30 -17.95 14.51
N THR A 540 -1.64 -17.07 15.45
CA THR A 540 -2.57 -17.33 16.55
C THR A 540 -3.62 -16.23 16.64
N ASP A 541 -4.88 -16.60 16.46
CA ASP A 541 -6.03 -15.71 16.67
C ASP A 541 -7.26 -16.51 17.13
N THR A 542 -8.01 -16.05 18.13
CA THR A 542 -9.09 -16.86 18.71
C THR A 542 -10.46 -16.18 18.74
N ALA A 543 -10.57 -14.94 18.27
CA ALA A 543 -11.79 -14.14 18.30
C ALA A 543 -11.88 -13.28 17.03
N GLY A 544 -12.98 -12.55 16.86
CA GLY A 544 -13.14 -11.69 15.69
C GLY A 544 -13.51 -12.41 14.39
N THR A 545 -13.49 -11.63 13.30
CA THR A 545 -13.57 -12.04 11.91
C THR A 545 -12.29 -11.56 11.22
N ASP A 546 -11.37 -12.50 11.04
CA ASP A 546 -9.99 -12.13 10.72
C ASP A 546 -9.65 -12.34 9.26
N THR A 547 -8.69 -11.55 8.79
CA THR A 547 -8.28 -11.52 7.40
C THR A 547 -6.80 -11.84 7.26
N LEU A 548 -6.50 -12.81 6.39
CA LEU A 548 -5.16 -13.04 5.88
C LEU A 548 -5.01 -12.32 4.52
N ASN A 549 -4.36 -11.16 4.51
CA ASN A 549 -4.14 -10.37 3.29
C ASN A 549 -2.77 -10.67 2.69
N CYS A 550 -2.76 -11.35 1.54
CA CYS A 550 -1.57 -11.71 0.78
C CYS A 550 -1.47 -10.97 -0.57
N ALA A 551 -2.25 -9.90 -0.79
CA ALA A 551 -2.32 -9.19 -2.07
C ALA A 551 -0.96 -8.70 -2.58
N ALA A 552 -0.02 -8.38 -1.68
CA ALA A 552 1.34 -7.97 -2.03
C ALA A 552 2.28 -9.13 -2.43
N VAL A 553 1.81 -10.37 -2.49
CA VAL A 553 2.62 -11.55 -2.82
C VAL A 553 2.49 -11.88 -4.30
N THR A 554 3.62 -12.09 -4.98
CA THR A 554 3.67 -12.36 -6.43
C THR A 554 3.87 -13.83 -6.79
N SER A 555 4.22 -14.66 -5.81
CA SER A 555 4.34 -16.11 -6.00
C SER A 555 3.04 -16.80 -5.65
N ASN A 556 2.75 -17.91 -6.31
CA ASN A 556 1.67 -18.82 -5.95
C ASN A 556 1.64 -19.13 -4.44
N LEU A 557 0.44 -19.04 -3.87
CA LEU A 557 0.11 -19.35 -2.50
C LEU A 557 -0.48 -20.77 -2.40
N GLU A 558 -0.23 -21.43 -1.27
CA GLU A 558 -1.01 -22.61 -0.86
C GLU A 558 -1.60 -22.31 0.52
N ILE A 559 -2.82 -21.80 0.59
CA ILE A 559 -3.49 -21.41 1.83
C ILE A 559 -4.44 -22.50 2.30
N ASP A 560 -4.30 -22.92 3.55
CA ASP A 560 -5.26 -23.78 4.26
C ASP A 560 -5.58 -23.16 5.61
N LEU A 561 -6.80 -22.63 5.75
CA LEU A 561 -7.28 -21.96 6.96
C LEU A 561 -7.70 -22.92 8.07
N ALA A 562 -7.63 -24.25 7.86
CA ALA A 562 -8.02 -25.19 8.90
C ALA A 562 -7.10 -25.04 10.13
N PRO A 563 -7.64 -24.99 11.35
CA PRO A 563 -6.83 -24.95 12.56
C PRO A 563 -5.85 -26.12 12.61
N GLY A 564 -4.56 -25.84 12.78
CA GLY A 564 -3.51 -26.83 12.73
C GLY A 564 -2.98 -27.16 11.32
N ALA A 565 -3.44 -26.49 10.27
CA ALA A 565 -2.88 -26.62 8.93
C ALA A 565 -1.59 -25.80 8.75
N ASN A 566 -0.91 -26.06 7.64
CA ASN A 566 0.23 -25.28 7.18
C ASN A 566 -0.14 -24.63 5.85
N SER A 567 0.10 -23.33 5.74
CA SER A 567 0.01 -22.58 4.49
C SER A 567 1.41 -22.27 3.96
N LEU A 568 1.55 -22.05 2.66
CA LEU A 568 2.78 -21.61 1.99
C LEU A 568 2.55 -20.20 1.44
N ILE A 569 3.34 -19.24 1.92
CA ILE A 569 3.28 -17.83 1.50
C ILE A 569 4.70 -17.38 1.17
N ALA A 570 4.93 -16.82 -0.02
CA ALA A 570 6.26 -16.38 -0.47
C ALA A 570 7.37 -17.43 -0.25
N GLY A 571 7.06 -18.71 -0.47
CA GLY A 571 7.96 -19.84 -0.26
C GLY A 571 8.27 -20.19 1.21
N THR A 572 7.60 -19.56 2.18
CA THR A 572 7.73 -19.83 3.61
C THR A 572 6.46 -20.46 4.17
N THR A 573 6.64 -21.51 4.98
CA THR A 573 5.51 -22.16 5.65
C THR A 573 5.02 -21.31 6.82
N LEU A 574 3.74 -20.97 6.82
CA LEU A 574 3.01 -20.40 7.94
C LEU A 574 2.17 -21.49 8.60
N LYS A 575 2.33 -21.68 9.91
CA LYS A 575 1.48 -22.58 10.71
C LYS A 575 0.23 -21.82 11.17
N ILE A 576 -0.96 -22.28 10.77
CA ILE A 576 -2.20 -21.90 11.43
C ILE A 576 -2.28 -22.69 12.74
N ALA A 577 -2.11 -22.04 13.88
CA ALA A 577 -2.06 -22.74 15.16
C ALA A 577 -3.38 -23.44 15.51
N ASP A 578 -3.31 -24.39 16.44
CA ASP A 578 -4.53 -25.02 16.95
C ASP A 578 -5.40 -23.97 17.66
N GLY A 579 -6.68 -23.93 17.31
CA GLY A 579 -7.61 -22.92 17.84
C GLY A 579 -7.57 -21.59 17.11
N THR A 580 -6.68 -21.42 16.12
CA THR A 580 -6.67 -20.23 15.27
C THR A 580 -7.91 -20.19 14.38
N LEU A 581 -8.58 -19.05 14.31
CA LEU A 581 -9.74 -18.81 13.45
C LEU A 581 -9.39 -17.68 12.49
N ILE A 582 -9.48 -17.93 11.19
CA ILE A 582 -9.34 -16.92 10.14
C ILE A 582 -10.48 -17.19 9.15
N GLU A 583 -11.26 -16.17 8.83
CA GLU A 583 -12.44 -16.29 7.98
C GLU A 583 -12.16 -15.81 6.56
N ASN A 584 -11.29 -14.81 6.40
CA ASN A 584 -11.12 -14.11 5.14
C ASN A 584 -9.70 -14.26 4.57
N VAL A 585 -9.60 -14.35 3.24
CA VAL A 585 -8.34 -14.36 2.51
C VAL A 585 -8.42 -13.45 1.30
N PHE A 586 -7.41 -12.60 1.15
CA PHE A 586 -7.07 -12.01 -0.13
C PHE A 586 -5.80 -12.70 -0.66
N GLY A 587 -5.90 -13.38 -1.80
CA GLY A 587 -4.76 -13.97 -2.50
C GLY A 587 -3.92 -12.93 -3.24
N GLY A 588 -2.96 -13.38 -4.04
CA GLY A 588 -1.91 -12.56 -4.64
C GLY A 588 -2.01 -12.45 -6.16
N ASP A 589 -0.85 -12.29 -6.81
CA ASP A 589 -0.73 -12.22 -8.28
C ASP A 589 -0.41 -13.58 -8.94
N GLY A 590 -0.32 -14.67 -8.16
CA GLY A 590 0.07 -15.99 -8.66
C GLY A 590 -1.12 -16.95 -8.74
N ASP A 591 -0.94 -18.08 -9.44
CA ASP A 591 -1.97 -19.13 -9.49
C ASP A 591 -2.10 -19.81 -8.11
N ASP A 592 -3.05 -19.37 -7.30
CA ASP A 592 -3.16 -19.67 -5.88
C ASP A 592 -4.06 -20.87 -5.59
N GLU A 593 -3.69 -21.72 -4.62
CA GLU A 593 -4.60 -22.72 -4.05
C GLU A 593 -5.06 -22.25 -2.66
N ILE A 594 -6.34 -21.89 -2.54
CA ILE A 594 -6.93 -21.35 -1.30
C ILE A 594 -8.02 -22.29 -0.79
N ARG A 595 -7.89 -22.72 0.46
CA ARG A 595 -8.85 -23.56 1.15
C ARG A 595 -9.35 -22.89 2.43
N GLY A 596 -10.66 -22.67 2.49
CA GLY A 596 -11.39 -22.25 3.68
C GLY A 596 -11.40 -23.31 4.79
N ASN A 597 -12.01 -22.97 5.92
CA ASN A 597 -12.18 -23.87 7.05
C ASN A 597 -13.63 -24.38 7.14
N LEU A 598 -14.19 -24.60 8.34
CA LEU A 598 -15.56 -25.13 8.49
C LEU A 598 -16.57 -24.03 8.86
N ARG A 599 -16.19 -22.77 8.73
CA ARG A 599 -16.99 -21.57 9.01
C ARG A 599 -17.38 -20.92 7.69
N ASP A 600 -18.19 -19.88 7.81
CA ASP A 600 -18.49 -18.99 6.69
C ASP A 600 -17.20 -18.24 6.32
N ASN A 601 -16.67 -18.46 5.12
CA ASN A 601 -15.42 -17.89 4.63
C ASN A 601 -15.63 -16.86 3.51
N GLU A 602 -14.77 -15.85 3.44
CA GLU A 602 -14.64 -14.96 2.28
C GLU A 602 -13.27 -15.16 1.63
N LEU A 603 -13.24 -15.77 0.45
CA LEU A 603 -12.01 -16.13 -0.25
C LEU A 603 -11.96 -15.38 -1.57
N ARG A 604 -10.90 -14.61 -1.79
CA ARG A 604 -10.65 -13.90 -3.05
C ARG A 604 -9.33 -14.37 -3.64
N GLY A 605 -9.36 -14.84 -4.89
CA GLY A 605 -8.20 -15.37 -5.62
C GLY A 605 -7.18 -14.29 -5.91
N GLY A 606 -7.58 -13.28 -6.68
CA GLY A 606 -6.74 -12.13 -6.97
C GLY A 606 -6.41 -12.09 -8.45
N ARG A 607 -5.14 -12.21 -8.81
CA ARG A 607 -4.76 -12.40 -10.22
C ARG A 607 -4.11 -13.77 -10.36
N GLY A 608 -4.31 -14.40 -11.52
CA GLY A 608 -3.75 -15.72 -11.81
C GLY A 608 -4.87 -16.75 -11.95
N ASP A 609 -4.53 -17.96 -12.39
CA ASP A 609 -5.53 -19.02 -12.53
C ASP A 609 -5.72 -19.74 -11.18
N ASP A 610 -6.68 -19.31 -10.37
CA ASP A 610 -6.79 -19.70 -8.97
C ASP A 610 -7.69 -20.92 -8.72
N SER A 611 -7.46 -21.60 -7.58
CA SER A 611 -8.33 -22.67 -7.08
C SER A 611 -8.80 -22.40 -5.65
N LEU A 612 -10.08 -22.06 -5.51
CA LEU A 612 -10.71 -21.72 -4.23
C LEU A 612 -11.67 -22.82 -3.79
N LYS A 613 -11.59 -23.19 -2.50
CA LYS A 613 -12.46 -24.21 -1.89
C LYS A 613 -13.02 -23.73 -0.55
N GLY A 614 -14.32 -23.43 -0.48
CA GLY A 614 -15.01 -22.96 0.73
C GLY A 614 -15.09 -24.01 1.84
N GLN A 615 -15.31 -25.27 1.45
CA GLN A 615 -15.55 -26.44 2.31
C GLN A 615 -16.95 -26.52 2.89
N ALA A 616 -17.18 -25.99 4.10
CA ALA A 616 -18.47 -26.08 4.76
C ALA A 616 -18.72 -24.74 5.44
N GLY A 617 -19.92 -24.20 5.29
CA GLY A 617 -20.18 -22.83 5.70
C GLY A 617 -21.20 -22.20 4.79
N ARG A 618 -21.32 -20.88 4.84
CA ARG A 618 -21.90 -20.10 3.76
C ARG A 618 -20.80 -19.23 3.21
N ASP A 619 -20.17 -19.71 2.16
CA ASP A 619 -18.92 -19.16 1.69
C ASP A 619 -19.15 -18.15 0.56
N LEU A 620 -18.32 -17.11 0.51
CA LEU A 620 -18.17 -16.21 -0.62
C LEU A 620 -16.82 -16.51 -1.27
N LEU A 621 -16.85 -16.99 -2.52
CA LEU A 621 -15.66 -17.24 -3.33
C LEU A 621 -15.69 -16.30 -4.53
N GLU A 622 -14.60 -15.58 -4.74
CA GLU A 622 -14.40 -14.67 -5.86
C GLU A 622 -13.07 -14.99 -6.54
N GLY A 623 -13.13 -15.34 -7.83
CA GLY A 623 -11.96 -15.66 -8.65
C GLY A 623 -11.12 -14.42 -8.96
N ASN A 624 -11.81 -13.33 -9.33
CA ASN A 624 -11.25 -12.06 -9.82
C ASN A 624 -10.68 -12.17 -11.24
N GLN A 625 -9.36 -12.19 -11.43
CA GLN A 625 -8.75 -12.22 -12.77
C GLN A 625 -8.06 -13.55 -13.03
N GLY A 626 -8.49 -14.29 -14.05
CA GLY A 626 -7.85 -15.54 -14.48
C GLY A 626 -8.88 -16.63 -14.81
N ASP A 627 -8.43 -17.77 -15.31
CA ASP A 627 -9.31 -18.93 -15.55
C ASP A 627 -9.44 -19.76 -14.25
N ASP A 628 -10.45 -19.47 -13.43
CA ASP A 628 -10.52 -19.94 -12.05
C ASP A 628 -11.30 -21.25 -11.83
N ILE A 629 -11.04 -21.90 -10.69
CA ILE A 629 -11.79 -23.06 -10.19
C ILE A 629 -12.34 -22.78 -8.80
N LEU A 630 -13.65 -22.61 -8.71
CA LEU A 630 -14.36 -22.31 -7.46
C LEU A 630 -15.22 -23.50 -7.01
N GLU A 631 -14.99 -24.01 -5.79
CA GLU A 631 -15.79 -25.06 -5.16
C GLU A 631 -16.35 -24.59 -3.81
N GLY A 632 -17.66 -24.32 -3.74
CA GLY A 632 -18.33 -23.85 -2.51
C GLY A 632 -18.29 -24.91 -1.42
N GLY A 633 -18.91 -26.07 -1.70
CA GLY A 633 -18.86 -27.22 -0.80
C GLY A 633 -20.22 -27.50 -0.17
N ASP A 634 -20.29 -27.67 1.14
CA ASP A 634 -21.53 -27.88 1.87
C ASP A 634 -22.01 -26.54 2.46
N GLY A 635 -23.10 -25.98 1.96
CA GLY A 635 -23.42 -24.62 2.36
C GLY A 635 -24.61 -24.00 1.69
N ALA A 636 -24.60 -22.68 1.62
CA ALA A 636 -25.43 -21.91 0.71
C ALA A 636 -24.52 -20.79 0.22
N ASP A 637 -23.77 -21.12 -0.82
CA ASP A 637 -22.54 -20.42 -1.15
C ASP A 637 -22.77 -19.42 -2.30
N ARG A 638 -21.89 -18.43 -2.42
CA ARG A 638 -21.86 -17.47 -3.51
C ARG A 638 -20.51 -17.57 -4.21
N LEU A 639 -20.52 -17.98 -5.46
CA LEU A 639 -19.34 -18.11 -6.31
C LEU A 639 -19.40 -17.09 -7.44
N LEU A 640 -18.33 -16.33 -7.62
CA LEU A 640 -18.15 -15.30 -8.64
C LEU A 640 -16.85 -15.63 -9.39
N GLY A 641 -16.93 -16.00 -10.66
CA GLY A 641 -15.75 -16.22 -11.50
C GLY A 641 -15.06 -14.89 -11.85
N ASP A 642 -15.87 -13.91 -12.26
CA ASP A 642 -15.46 -12.57 -12.68
C ASP A 642 -14.78 -12.58 -14.06
N VAL A 643 -13.48 -12.36 -14.19
CA VAL A 643 -12.83 -12.21 -15.51
C VAL A 643 -12.06 -13.48 -15.85
N GLY A 644 -12.53 -14.23 -16.86
CA GLY A 644 -11.86 -15.43 -17.34
C GLY A 644 -12.85 -16.54 -17.69
N SER A 645 -12.34 -17.71 -18.09
CA SER A 645 -13.18 -18.87 -18.40
C SER A 645 -13.25 -19.83 -17.22
N ASP A 646 -14.24 -19.63 -16.36
CA ASP A 646 -14.23 -20.17 -15.02
C ASP A 646 -14.94 -21.52 -14.87
N ARG A 647 -14.65 -22.20 -13.76
CA ARG A 647 -15.27 -23.48 -13.39
C ARG A 647 -15.88 -23.39 -12.00
N LEU A 648 -17.21 -23.32 -11.96
CA LEU A 648 -17.95 -23.11 -10.72
C LEU A 648 -18.67 -24.40 -10.30
N ILE A 649 -18.40 -24.86 -9.08
CA ILE A 649 -19.03 -26.02 -8.43
C ILE A 649 -19.67 -25.53 -7.12
N GLY A 650 -20.99 -25.32 -7.11
CA GLY A 650 -21.71 -24.92 -5.89
C GLY A 650 -21.57 -25.97 -4.78
N GLY A 651 -21.92 -27.21 -5.08
CA GLY A 651 -21.77 -28.34 -4.16
C GLY A 651 -23.13 -28.78 -3.61
N ARG A 652 -23.24 -28.92 -2.28
CA ARG A 652 -24.51 -29.15 -1.61
C ARG A 652 -25.02 -27.83 -1.07
N GLY A 653 -26.26 -27.52 -1.36
CA GLY A 653 -26.81 -26.27 -0.88
C GLY A 653 -27.70 -25.62 -1.91
N ASN A 654 -28.19 -24.44 -1.59
CA ASN A 654 -28.82 -23.61 -2.60
C ASN A 654 -27.82 -22.50 -2.90
N ASP A 655 -26.99 -22.73 -3.91
CA ASP A 655 -25.85 -21.87 -4.19
C ASP A 655 -26.21 -20.80 -5.23
N THR A 656 -25.44 -19.73 -5.27
CA THR A 656 -25.53 -18.68 -6.30
C THR A 656 -24.21 -18.62 -7.05
N LEU A 657 -24.27 -18.85 -8.37
CA LEU A 657 -23.11 -18.95 -9.24
C LEU A 657 -23.19 -17.84 -10.29
N SER A 658 -22.13 -17.04 -10.43
CA SER A 658 -21.96 -16.06 -11.50
C SER A 658 -20.65 -16.35 -12.21
N GLY A 659 -20.71 -16.61 -13.51
CA GLY A 659 -19.52 -16.86 -14.32
C GLY A 659 -18.72 -15.57 -14.54
N GLY A 660 -19.40 -14.50 -14.96
CA GLY A 660 -18.75 -13.24 -15.30
C GLY A 660 -18.44 -13.13 -16.78
N GLU A 661 -17.28 -12.58 -17.12
CA GLU A 661 -16.79 -12.41 -18.50
C GLU A 661 -15.97 -13.62 -18.94
N GLY A 662 -16.50 -14.42 -19.87
CA GLY A 662 -15.72 -15.49 -20.49
C GLY A 662 -16.58 -16.70 -20.85
N SER A 663 -15.95 -17.85 -21.08
CA SER A 663 -16.68 -19.07 -21.45
C SER A 663 -16.78 -20.01 -20.26
N ASP A 664 -17.83 -19.86 -19.46
CA ASP A 664 -17.87 -20.44 -18.12
C ASP A 664 -18.47 -21.85 -18.06
N ARG A 665 -18.11 -22.58 -17.02
CA ARG A 665 -18.59 -23.95 -16.76
C ARG A 665 -19.22 -24.04 -15.39
N PHE A 666 -20.55 -24.11 -15.36
CA PHE A 666 -21.34 -24.38 -14.16
C PHE A 666 -21.48 -25.90 -13.96
N GLU A 667 -20.69 -26.47 -13.04
CA GLU A 667 -20.51 -27.91 -12.93
C GLU A 667 -21.31 -28.57 -11.80
N PHE A 668 -22.27 -29.41 -12.18
CA PHE A 668 -23.07 -30.22 -11.27
C PHE A 668 -22.42 -31.61 -11.13
N ARG A 669 -21.46 -31.72 -10.19
CA ARG A 669 -20.70 -32.95 -9.91
C ARG A 669 -20.88 -33.40 -8.46
N GLY A 670 -20.39 -34.59 -8.13
CA GLY A 670 -20.54 -35.18 -6.80
C GLY A 670 -20.19 -36.66 -6.74
N THR A 671 -20.12 -37.18 -5.52
CA THR A 671 -19.76 -38.59 -5.26
C THR A 671 -20.96 -39.53 -5.14
N SER A 672 -22.18 -38.97 -5.08
CA SER A 672 -23.43 -39.71 -4.91
C SER A 672 -24.41 -39.41 -6.05
N PRO A 673 -25.29 -40.36 -6.41
CA PRO A 673 -26.38 -40.10 -7.34
C PRO A 673 -27.27 -38.94 -6.86
N PHE A 674 -27.85 -38.19 -7.81
CA PHE A 674 -28.70 -37.05 -7.54
C PHE A 674 -29.84 -37.39 -6.55
N SER A 675 -30.02 -36.51 -5.58
CA SER A 675 -31.12 -36.51 -4.63
C SER A 675 -31.52 -35.07 -4.36
N ALA A 676 -32.75 -34.70 -4.75
CA ALA A 676 -33.26 -33.34 -4.56
C ALA A 676 -33.27 -32.88 -3.09
N ALA A 677 -33.24 -33.81 -2.14
CA ALA A 677 -33.22 -33.50 -0.72
C ALA A 677 -31.83 -33.11 -0.17
N THR A 678 -30.76 -33.44 -0.89
CA THR A 678 -29.38 -33.31 -0.39
C THR A 678 -28.46 -32.57 -1.36
N PHE A 679 -28.86 -32.43 -2.62
CA PHE A 679 -28.13 -31.66 -3.62
C PHE A 679 -28.42 -30.16 -3.47
N GLY A 680 -29.69 -29.83 -3.22
CA GLY A 680 -30.19 -28.46 -3.20
C GLY A 680 -30.49 -27.93 -4.60
N VAL A 681 -30.74 -26.62 -4.71
CA VAL A 681 -31.20 -25.96 -5.94
C VAL A 681 -30.41 -24.67 -6.16
N ASP A 682 -29.51 -24.72 -7.12
CA ASP A 682 -28.60 -23.61 -7.39
C ASP A 682 -29.25 -22.56 -8.29
N THR A 683 -28.72 -21.35 -8.23
CA THR A 683 -29.07 -20.24 -9.09
C THR A 683 -27.85 -19.84 -9.89
N ILE A 684 -27.92 -19.98 -11.21
CA ILE A 684 -26.92 -19.42 -12.12
C ILE A 684 -27.41 -18.02 -12.51
N ALA A 685 -26.65 -17.01 -12.15
CA ALA A 685 -27.06 -15.61 -12.11
C ALA A 685 -26.98 -14.90 -13.48
N ASP A 686 -26.09 -15.36 -14.36
CA ASP A 686 -25.67 -14.61 -15.56
C ASP A 686 -25.48 -15.45 -16.84
N PHE A 687 -25.79 -16.75 -16.81
CA PHE A 687 -25.59 -17.68 -17.95
C PHE A 687 -25.76 -17.05 -19.34
N ASN A 688 -24.66 -17.01 -20.10
CA ASN A 688 -24.56 -16.40 -21.42
C ASN A 688 -24.00 -17.34 -22.49
N TRP A 689 -24.91 -18.02 -23.19
CA TRP A 689 -24.55 -18.91 -24.30
C TRP A 689 -23.82 -18.22 -25.47
N PHE A 690 -23.86 -16.88 -25.59
CA PHE A 690 -23.12 -16.16 -26.62
C PHE A 690 -21.62 -16.10 -26.33
N GLU A 691 -21.23 -16.11 -25.06
CA GLU A 691 -19.83 -16.06 -24.62
C GLU A 691 -19.20 -17.46 -24.53
N GLY A 692 -20.03 -18.49 -24.39
CA GLY A 692 -19.60 -19.89 -24.48
C GLY A 692 -20.01 -20.75 -23.30
N ASP A 693 -20.81 -20.20 -22.38
CA ASP A 693 -21.19 -20.87 -21.15
C ASP A 693 -21.80 -22.25 -21.34
N GLN A 694 -21.43 -23.15 -20.43
CA GLN A 694 -21.90 -24.52 -20.41
C GLN A 694 -22.36 -24.96 -19.02
N ILE A 695 -23.48 -25.70 -19.02
CA ILE A 695 -23.92 -26.46 -17.84
C ILE A 695 -23.32 -27.87 -17.91
N VAL A 696 -22.40 -28.17 -17.01
CA VAL A 696 -21.66 -29.44 -17.01
C VAL A 696 -22.31 -30.45 -16.06
N LEU A 697 -22.68 -31.62 -16.56
CA LEU A 697 -23.39 -32.66 -15.82
C LEU A 697 -22.54 -33.93 -15.68
N SER A 698 -22.21 -34.33 -14.44
CA SER A 698 -21.52 -35.60 -14.20
C SER A 698 -22.47 -36.80 -14.25
N LYS A 699 -22.05 -37.85 -14.97
CA LYS A 699 -22.77 -39.14 -15.02
C LYS A 699 -22.78 -39.88 -13.67
N ARG A 700 -21.93 -39.50 -12.71
CA ARG A 700 -21.98 -40.02 -11.34
C ARG A 700 -23.20 -39.51 -10.57
N VAL A 701 -23.55 -38.23 -10.78
CA VAL A 701 -24.72 -37.59 -10.18
C VAL A 701 -25.97 -37.92 -10.99
N PHE A 702 -25.92 -37.67 -12.30
CA PHE A 702 -27.04 -37.85 -13.22
C PHE A 702 -27.00 -39.23 -13.89
N THR A 703 -27.09 -40.29 -13.08
CA THR A 703 -26.81 -41.69 -13.45
C THR A 703 -27.64 -42.25 -14.61
N ALA A 704 -28.77 -41.63 -14.92
CA ALA A 704 -29.64 -42.03 -16.01
C ALA A 704 -29.19 -41.51 -17.40
N LEU A 705 -28.25 -40.56 -17.46
CA LEU A 705 -27.71 -40.05 -18.72
C LEU A 705 -26.84 -41.10 -19.42
N THR A 706 -27.13 -41.35 -20.70
CA THR A 706 -26.42 -42.32 -21.54
C THR A 706 -25.61 -41.68 -22.65
N SER A 707 -25.63 -40.35 -22.78
CA SER A 707 -24.75 -39.62 -23.68
C SER A 707 -23.27 -39.93 -23.45
N SER A 708 -22.49 -39.89 -24.54
CA SER A 708 -21.03 -39.91 -24.47
C SER A 708 -20.51 -38.70 -23.73
N VAL A 709 -19.34 -38.84 -23.09
CA VAL A 709 -18.62 -37.70 -22.52
C VAL A 709 -18.23 -36.73 -23.64
N GLY A 710 -18.39 -35.44 -23.40
CA GLY A 710 -18.13 -34.35 -24.36
C GLY A 710 -19.25 -33.32 -24.37
N ASP A 711 -19.13 -32.36 -25.29
CA ASP A 711 -20.08 -31.27 -25.42
C ASP A 711 -21.40 -31.75 -26.02
N GLY A 712 -22.48 -31.31 -25.37
CA GLY A 712 -23.86 -31.57 -25.65
C GLY A 712 -24.36 -33.00 -25.45
N PHE A 713 -25.65 -33.18 -25.73
CA PHE A 713 -26.29 -34.49 -25.66
C PHE A 713 -26.15 -35.27 -26.96
N SER A 714 -25.34 -36.34 -26.95
CA SER A 714 -25.25 -37.31 -28.08
C SER A 714 -26.53 -38.15 -28.29
N LYS A 715 -27.53 -38.02 -27.41
CA LYS A 715 -28.80 -38.73 -27.41
C LYS A 715 -29.95 -37.74 -27.43
N ALA A 716 -30.69 -37.72 -28.55
CA ALA A 716 -31.73 -36.74 -28.83
C ALA A 716 -32.92 -36.73 -27.84
N ASN A 717 -33.06 -37.74 -26.98
CA ASN A 717 -34.15 -37.87 -26.02
C ASN A 717 -33.75 -37.47 -24.58
N GLU A 718 -32.54 -36.97 -24.36
CA GLU A 718 -32.04 -36.68 -23.02
C GLU A 718 -32.30 -35.23 -22.57
N PHE A 719 -32.54 -34.30 -23.50
CA PHE A 719 -32.86 -32.89 -23.21
C PHE A 719 -34.20 -32.46 -23.82
N ALA A 720 -34.96 -31.64 -23.11
CA ALA A 720 -36.16 -31.00 -23.63
C ALA A 720 -36.42 -29.62 -23.00
N VAL A 721 -36.93 -28.69 -23.81
CA VAL A 721 -37.42 -27.38 -23.37
C VAL A 721 -38.95 -27.41 -23.24
N VAL A 722 -39.48 -26.84 -22.15
CA VAL A 722 -40.92 -26.76 -21.85
C VAL A 722 -41.33 -25.34 -21.39
N SER A 723 -42.63 -25.06 -21.36
CA SER A 723 -43.19 -23.74 -21.03
C SER A 723 -43.80 -23.63 -19.61
N SER A 724 -43.68 -24.67 -18.78
CA SER A 724 -44.13 -24.62 -17.38
C SER A 724 -43.55 -25.78 -16.56
N ASP A 725 -43.45 -25.59 -15.24
CA ASP A 725 -43.03 -26.64 -14.31
C ASP A 725 -43.99 -27.85 -14.34
N ARG A 726 -45.28 -27.59 -14.60
CA ARG A 726 -46.27 -28.65 -14.80
C ARG A 726 -45.97 -29.51 -16.02
N ALA A 727 -45.47 -28.90 -17.10
CA ALA A 727 -45.01 -29.62 -18.28
C ALA A 727 -43.70 -30.35 -18.02
N ALA A 728 -42.78 -29.75 -17.23
CA ALA A 728 -41.56 -30.42 -16.78
C ALA A 728 -41.87 -31.70 -16.00
N GLY A 729 -42.83 -31.62 -15.07
CA GLY A 729 -43.39 -32.73 -14.31
C GLY A 729 -43.94 -33.89 -15.15
N ARG A 730 -44.22 -33.68 -16.45
CA ARG A 730 -44.76 -34.68 -17.39
C ARG A 730 -43.78 -35.07 -18.49
N SER A 731 -42.64 -34.41 -18.58
CA SER A 731 -41.62 -34.66 -19.60
C SER A 731 -40.99 -36.04 -19.42
N ARG A 732 -40.53 -36.61 -20.53
CA ARG A 732 -39.80 -37.89 -20.57
C ARG A 732 -38.30 -37.73 -20.79
N ALA A 733 -37.83 -36.52 -21.07
CA ALA A 733 -36.41 -36.23 -21.15
C ALA A 733 -35.76 -36.30 -19.76
N PHE A 734 -34.46 -36.59 -19.71
CA PHE A 734 -33.71 -36.65 -18.46
C PHE A 734 -33.46 -35.27 -17.90
N ILE A 735 -33.04 -34.32 -18.74
CA ILE A 735 -32.85 -32.93 -18.39
C ILE A 735 -33.97 -32.13 -19.04
N VAL A 736 -34.65 -31.32 -18.24
CA VAL A 736 -35.79 -30.53 -18.68
C VAL A 736 -35.61 -29.08 -18.27
N TYR A 737 -35.60 -28.18 -19.25
CA TYR A 737 -35.50 -26.75 -19.03
C TYR A 737 -36.87 -26.09 -19.19
N ASN A 738 -37.35 -25.41 -18.15
CA ASN A 738 -38.55 -24.57 -18.24
C ASN A 738 -38.14 -23.14 -18.64
N GLN A 739 -38.34 -22.81 -19.91
CA GLN A 739 -37.99 -21.50 -20.46
C GLN A 739 -38.82 -20.34 -19.91
N SER A 740 -39.94 -20.60 -19.23
CA SER A 740 -40.74 -19.53 -18.61
C SER A 740 -40.28 -19.15 -17.20
N THR A 741 -39.47 -19.99 -16.55
CA THR A 741 -39.00 -19.77 -15.17
C THR A 741 -37.50 -19.92 -15.00
N GLY A 742 -36.78 -20.41 -16.02
CA GLY A 742 -35.36 -20.70 -15.95
C GLY A 742 -35.04 -22.02 -15.23
N ALA A 743 -36.05 -22.75 -14.75
CA ALA A 743 -35.83 -23.93 -13.91
C ALA A 743 -35.33 -25.14 -14.71
N LEU A 744 -34.31 -25.81 -14.18
CA LEU A 744 -33.74 -27.06 -14.70
C LEU A 744 -34.11 -28.23 -13.78
N PHE A 745 -34.65 -29.28 -14.39
CA PHE A 745 -35.10 -30.49 -13.70
C PHE A 745 -34.37 -31.72 -14.20
N TYR A 746 -34.10 -32.64 -13.30
CA TYR A 746 -33.59 -33.97 -13.61
C TYR A 746 -34.66 -35.04 -13.38
N ASN A 747 -34.93 -35.87 -14.39
CA ASN A 747 -35.82 -37.01 -14.34
C ASN A 747 -35.04 -38.32 -14.24
N GLN A 748 -34.89 -38.87 -13.03
CA GLN A 748 -34.12 -40.10 -12.81
C GLN A 748 -34.74 -41.37 -13.42
N ASN A 749 -36.05 -41.37 -13.76
CA ASN A 749 -36.78 -42.56 -14.20
C ASN A 749 -36.85 -42.74 -15.73
N GLY A 750 -36.35 -41.77 -16.50
CA GLY A 750 -35.90 -41.96 -17.89
C GLY A 750 -36.84 -42.49 -18.96
N SER A 751 -38.13 -42.63 -18.69
CA SER A 751 -39.17 -42.99 -19.68
C SER A 751 -40.53 -43.33 -19.03
N ALA A 752 -40.62 -43.43 -17.70
CA ALA A 752 -41.86 -43.75 -16.98
C ALA A 752 -42.43 -42.54 -16.20
N ASN A 753 -43.64 -42.09 -16.59
CA ASN A 753 -44.55 -41.17 -15.88
C ASN A 753 -43.96 -39.91 -15.19
N GLY A 754 -43.32 -39.00 -15.94
CA GLY A 754 -42.95 -37.68 -15.42
C GLY A 754 -41.69 -37.68 -14.56
N LEU A 755 -41.48 -36.65 -13.72
CA LEU A 755 -40.23 -36.50 -12.93
C LEU A 755 -39.98 -37.62 -11.91
N GLY A 756 -41.01 -38.37 -11.48
CA GLY A 756 -40.84 -39.46 -10.52
C GLY A 756 -40.22 -39.01 -9.20
N ALA A 757 -39.05 -39.57 -8.85
CA ALA A 757 -38.22 -39.15 -7.70
C ALA A 757 -37.19 -38.05 -8.05
N GLY A 758 -37.16 -37.62 -9.31
CA GLY A 758 -36.36 -36.51 -9.79
C GLY A 758 -36.90 -35.15 -9.32
N GLY A 759 -36.09 -34.11 -9.46
CA GLY A 759 -36.39 -32.78 -8.91
C GLY A 759 -35.71 -31.66 -9.68
N LYS A 760 -36.02 -30.42 -9.27
CA LYS A 760 -35.28 -29.24 -9.69
C LYS A 760 -33.87 -29.33 -9.09
N PHE A 761 -32.86 -28.99 -9.88
CA PHE A 761 -31.47 -28.94 -9.40
C PHE A 761 -30.82 -27.56 -9.63
N ALA A 762 -31.36 -26.77 -10.56
CA ALA A 762 -30.87 -25.42 -10.80
C ALA A 762 -31.96 -24.49 -11.35
N SER A 763 -31.71 -23.20 -11.32
CA SER A 763 -32.44 -22.16 -12.06
C SER A 763 -31.47 -21.19 -12.72
N LEU A 764 -31.78 -20.78 -13.94
CA LEU A 764 -31.08 -19.69 -14.63
C LEU A 764 -31.85 -18.38 -14.43
N ALA A 765 -31.17 -17.30 -14.07
CA ALA A 765 -31.73 -15.97 -14.17
C ALA A 765 -31.97 -15.59 -15.65
N GLY A 766 -32.89 -14.65 -15.92
CA GLY A 766 -33.10 -14.12 -17.28
C GLY A 766 -33.79 -15.04 -18.31
N THR A 767 -33.98 -16.33 -18.02
CA THR A 767 -34.62 -17.32 -18.92
C THR A 767 -33.99 -17.40 -20.33
N PRO A 768 -32.66 -17.63 -20.44
CA PRO A 768 -31.98 -17.66 -21.72
C PRO A 768 -32.54 -18.74 -22.67
N TRP A 769 -32.28 -18.57 -23.96
CA TRP A 769 -32.47 -19.66 -24.93
C TRP A 769 -31.46 -20.76 -24.63
N MET A 770 -31.91 -22.02 -24.62
CA MET A 770 -31.07 -23.18 -24.32
C MET A 770 -31.33 -24.29 -25.33
N GLU A 771 -30.25 -24.88 -25.82
CA GLU A 771 -30.18 -26.04 -26.67
C GLU A 771 -29.32 -27.13 -26.04
N GLY A 772 -29.34 -28.32 -26.64
CA GLY A 772 -28.57 -29.44 -26.11
C GLY A 772 -27.06 -29.25 -26.19
N ILE A 773 -26.55 -28.24 -26.90
CA ILE A 773 -25.11 -27.92 -27.04
C ILE A 773 -24.59 -27.07 -25.86
N ASP A 774 -25.47 -26.38 -25.14
CA ASP A 774 -25.15 -25.53 -23.98
C ASP A 774 -24.91 -26.36 -22.70
N PHE A 775 -24.78 -27.67 -22.87
CA PHE A 775 -24.49 -28.63 -21.81
C PHE A 775 -23.22 -29.37 -22.16
N ALA A 776 -22.49 -29.87 -21.16
CA ALA A 776 -21.43 -30.85 -21.36
C ALA A 776 -21.62 -32.05 -20.44
N ILE A 777 -21.32 -33.25 -20.94
CA ILE A 777 -21.43 -34.48 -20.17
C ILE A 777 -20.04 -34.95 -19.76
N VAL A 778 -19.83 -35.17 -18.47
CA VAL A 778 -18.56 -35.65 -17.90
C VAL A 778 -18.74 -36.96 -17.15
N ALA A 779 -17.62 -37.65 -16.89
CA ALA A 779 -17.61 -39.01 -16.36
C ALA A 779 -18.18 -39.16 -14.94
#